data_AF-A0A401ZNC0-F1
#
_entry.id   AF-A0A401ZNC0-F1
#
_cell.length_a   1.000
_cell.length_b   1.000
_cell.length_c   1.000
_cell.angle_alpha   90.00
_cell.angle_beta   90.00
_cell.angle_gamma   90.00
#
_symmetry.space_group_name_H-M   'P 1'
#
loop_
_entity.id
_entity.type
_entity.pdbx_description
1 polymer ?
#
loop_
_entity_poly.entity_id
_entity_poly.type
_entity_poly.pdbx_seq_one_letter_code
_entity_poly.pdbx_strand_id
1 'polypeptide(L)'
;MEFTFLGGASEVGGSCTLLRVAGRCVLIDGGMRPAAREGQARIPDLALLDDNPPEALLITHAHIDHTGSLPLIASLYPHIPIYATESTRALTEILLRDSVRIMGQEGLKPDGETPLYNEEQVDALLGRIRPVGFHQVFAPIPTAPEIRVSYLPAGHILGAAMLYFVTPEGTLLHTGDISVTDQRTIRGLDIASLPGADVMICEGTYGNRAHSSRREEERKFAEAVQATVARNGRVLCPAFAVGRAQEIVLILKSYRASGYISPVPIYLDGMVRSVCAAYQGQSHDLHPHLQRYLKNARRPLFVDPDLHIFAVRSHERAALIARKEPAIIISSSGMLSGGASPLYGATIATREQDALLLTGYQDEESPGAALLRARPGMPLQIGSQRVPLACKVEKYNLSGHADAEQISQVVTKVGPRCLILVHGAPDALEALKQRFGEMRVEIPVVGSKLTFHAARQGLLTPASSRASISRAILPEAPLTAPELAFLDNTESMALPSIESLWLLARKLGPLRPWTVVELGQAYYGSAYRPALRPLIEQIFKSDTSAYFKRSRIGAQSIYQPCETVLGLSFSTTLPGEQLMGRGGGPTSLTLPQVPATELSRRIPGAGTVVIVQGQKNSAPYLALTLSPEHNGGIRMVADGWKAATRPLSMIQLLPDVQRPEWLHLPEESIKAHLKQWRHKLDRAWVDLFAWWRSCQRSSFSFTSLCRDLELRQADERLGWGLELLTHGLLLFRHHGEMWHPLDAARIYANGGFAHHLRLLEAGEGSAIEVNGRIGCLTGRSSWRLFEVRWDELLETEDEMDRLAQVRASTIHLLF
;
A
#
# COMPACT_ATOMS: atom_id res chain seq x y z
N MET A 1 12.53 -2.74 36.06
CA MET A 1 11.96 -1.78 35.10
C MET A 1 11.30 -0.65 35.88
N GLU A 2 11.42 0.57 35.40
CA GLU A 2 10.75 1.76 35.93
C GLU A 2 10.06 2.46 34.75
N PHE A 3 8.83 2.95 34.95
CA PHE A 3 7.99 3.56 33.94
C PHE A 3 7.58 4.96 34.41
N THR A 4 7.82 5.99 33.62
CA THR A 4 7.28 7.35 33.86
C THR A 4 6.30 7.69 32.75
N PHE A 5 5.12 8.20 33.11
CA PHE A 5 4.04 8.49 32.16
C PHE A 5 3.91 10.00 31.92
N LEU A 6 4.22 10.44 30.69
CA LEU A 6 4.29 11.86 30.32
C LEU A 6 2.99 12.36 29.67
N GLY A 7 2.15 11.44 29.19
CA GLY A 7 0.84 11.72 28.60
C GLY A 7 0.15 10.43 28.14
N GLY A 8 -1.18 10.46 27.99
CA GLY A 8 -2.00 9.28 27.68
C GLY A 8 -2.27 8.36 28.89
N ALA A 9 -2.08 8.86 30.11
CA ALA A 9 -2.28 8.10 31.36
C ALA A 9 -3.49 8.67 32.13
N SER A 10 -4.53 7.84 32.31
CA SER A 10 -5.88 8.25 32.74
C SER A 10 -6.58 9.27 31.80
N GLU A 11 -6.17 9.30 30.53
CA GLU A 11 -6.73 10.16 29.48
C GLU A 11 -6.61 9.48 28.09
N VAL A 12 -7.21 10.09 27.07
CA VAL A 12 -7.00 9.76 25.65
C VAL A 12 -6.22 10.90 24.98
N GLY A 13 -5.24 10.55 24.13
CA GLY A 13 -4.39 11.48 23.42
C GLY A 13 -3.14 11.93 24.18
N GLY A 14 -2.10 12.28 23.43
CA GLY A 14 -0.81 12.72 24.00
C GLY A 14 0.05 11.58 24.53
N SER A 15 -0.15 10.34 24.06
CA SER A 15 0.55 9.13 24.49
C SER A 15 2.08 9.29 24.45
N CYS A 16 2.72 9.13 25.61
CA CYS A 16 4.16 9.24 25.78
C CYS A 16 4.60 8.54 27.09
N THR A 17 5.40 7.48 26.98
CA THR A 17 5.89 6.70 28.14
C THR A 17 7.41 6.55 28.09
N LEU A 18 8.09 6.92 29.17
CA LEU A 18 9.53 6.69 29.35
C LEU A 18 9.75 5.38 30.12
N LEU A 19 10.42 4.43 29.47
CA LEU A 19 10.90 3.18 30.06
C LEU A 19 12.35 3.33 30.50
N ARG A 20 12.61 3.08 31.79
CA ARG A 20 13.96 2.99 32.35
C ARG A 20 14.30 1.55 32.71
N VAL A 21 15.32 0.99 32.04
CA VAL A 21 15.65 -0.44 32.04
C VAL A 21 17.12 -0.67 31.66
N ALA A 22 17.78 -1.67 32.26
CA ALA A 22 19.24 -1.87 32.24
C ALA A 22 20.06 -0.61 32.59
N GLY A 23 19.48 0.30 33.39
CA GLY A 23 20.05 1.61 33.70
C GLY A 23 19.95 2.66 32.58
N ARG A 24 19.35 2.31 31.44
CA ARG A 24 19.15 3.12 30.23
C ARG A 24 17.74 3.69 30.15
N CYS A 25 17.54 4.70 29.30
CA CYS A 25 16.23 5.32 29.06
C CYS A 25 15.76 5.15 27.60
N VAL A 26 14.55 4.64 27.40
CA VAL A 26 13.90 4.47 26.08
C VAL A 26 12.53 5.15 26.11
N LEU A 27 12.28 6.07 25.17
CA LEU A 27 10.98 6.73 25.03
C LEU A 27 10.08 5.93 24.07
N ILE A 28 8.81 5.77 24.44
CA ILE A 28 7.77 5.13 23.63
C ILE A 28 6.70 6.17 23.31
N ASP A 29 6.50 6.38 22.00
CA ASP A 29 5.64 7.39 21.40
C ASP A 29 5.94 8.84 21.85
N GLY A 30 5.16 9.78 21.34
CA GLY A 30 5.23 11.21 21.64
C GLY A 30 4.10 11.95 20.95
N GLY A 31 2.90 11.78 21.48
CA GLY A 31 1.66 12.32 20.94
C GLY A 31 1.50 13.84 21.04
N MET A 32 0.39 14.34 20.50
CA MET A 32 -0.21 15.62 20.89
C MET A 32 -1.75 15.46 20.91
N ARG A 33 -2.45 16.36 21.58
CA ARG A 33 -3.91 16.41 21.62
C ARG A 33 -4.37 17.47 20.59
N PRO A 34 -4.96 17.10 19.44
CA PRO A 34 -5.25 18.07 18.36
C PRO A 34 -6.24 19.16 18.77
N ALA A 35 -7.20 18.80 19.61
CA ALA A 35 -8.14 19.68 20.29
C ALA A 35 -8.05 19.37 21.79
N ALA A 36 -7.03 19.91 22.46
CA ALA A 36 -6.95 19.88 23.91
C ALA A 36 -8.06 20.77 24.51
N ARG A 37 -8.63 20.35 25.63
CA ARG A 37 -9.65 21.14 26.35
C ARG A 37 -9.00 22.31 27.08
N GLU A 38 -9.80 23.31 27.46
CA GLU A 38 -9.29 24.46 28.21
C GLU A 38 -8.62 23.99 29.53
N GLY A 39 -7.38 24.40 29.75
CA GLY A 39 -6.55 23.93 30.87
C GLY A 39 -5.85 22.57 30.69
N GLN A 40 -6.11 21.82 29.61
CA GLN A 40 -5.39 20.59 29.28
C GLN A 40 -4.16 20.90 28.39
N ALA A 41 -3.01 20.30 28.70
CA ALA A 41 -1.81 20.47 27.89
C ALA A 41 -1.99 19.92 26.45
N ARG A 42 -1.46 20.62 25.44
CA ARG A 42 -1.52 20.17 24.03
C ARG A 42 -0.52 19.04 23.72
N ILE A 43 0.55 18.92 24.50
CA ILE A 43 1.64 17.94 24.35
C ILE A 43 1.83 17.13 25.65
N PRO A 44 2.71 16.11 25.70
CA PRO A 44 3.10 15.45 26.94
C PRO A 44 3.94 16.39 27.81
N ASP A 45 4.06 16.11 29.11
CA ASP A 45 4.96 16.85 29.99
C ASP A 45 6.42 16.42 29.75
N LEU A 46 7.10 17.13 28.85
CA LEU A 46 8.47 16.84 28.44
C LEU A 46 9.52 17.22 29.50
N ALA A 47 9.19 18.03 30.51
CA ALA A 47 10.14 18.39 31.58
C ALA A 47 10.51 17.17 32.44
N LEU A 48 9.65 16.15 32.47
CA LEU A 48 9.91 14.86 33.11
C LEU A 48 11.07 14.06 32.46
N LEU A 49 11.58 14.51 31.31
CA LEU A 49 12.77 13.94 30.64
C LEU A 49 14.09 14.57 31.09
N ASP A 50 14.10 15.72 31.77
CA ASP A 50 15.34 16.46 32.08
C ASP A 50 16.29 15.67 32.99
N ASP A 51 15.75 15.04 34.05
CA ASP A 51 16.50 14.13 34.93
C ASP A 51 16.81 12.77 34.29
N ASN A 52 16.12 12.39 33.21
CA ASN A 52 16.13 11.05 32.63
C ASN A 52 16.13 11.09 31.08
N PRO A 53 17.13 11.72 30.44
CA PRO A 53 17.13 11.94 29.00
C PRO A 53 17.07 10.61 28.24
N PRO A 54 16.18 10.47 27.23
CA PRO A 54 16.07 9.23 26.47
C PRO A 54 17.30 9.01 25.59
N GLU A 55 17.69 7.75 25.43
CA GLU A 55 18.80 7.31 24.57
C GLU A 55 18.30 6.70 23.25
N ALA A 56 17.01 6.40 23.15
CA ALA A 56 16.32 5.96 21.93
C ALA A 56 14.82 6.28 21.99
N LEU A 57 14.18 6.38 20.83
CA LEU A 57 12.74 6.61 20.67
C LEU A 57 12.10 5.53 19.77
N LEU A 58 10.96 5.00 20.20
CA LEU A 58 10.20 3.94 19.53
C LEU A 58 8.77 4.42 19.25
N ILE A 59 8.30 4.30 18.01
CA ILE A 59 6.96 4.71 17.59
C ILE A 59 6.09 3.47 17.33
N THR A 60 4.94 3.36 17.99
CA THR A 60 3.98 2.24 17.83
C THR A 60 3.20 2.33 16.53
N HIS A 61 2.61 3.49 16.25
CA HIS A 61 1.79 3.73 15.07
C HIS A 61 1.69 5.22 14.72
N ALA A 62 1.06 5.54 13.59
CA ALA A 62 1.21 6.85 12.95
C ALA A 62 0.27 7.97 13.44
N HIS A 63 -0.71 7.71 14.30
CA HIS A 63 -1.69 8.74 14.68
C HIS A 63 -1.05 9.91 15.46
N ILE A 64 -1.69 11.08 15.41
CA ILE A 64 -1.14 12.33 15.96
C ILE A 64 -1.09 12.32 17.50
N ASP A 65 -2.01 11.59 18.11
CA ASP A 65 -2.05 11.22 19.53
C ASP A 65 -0.91 10.31 19.98
N HIS A 66 -0.10 9.76 19.04
CA HIS A 66 1.13 9.00 19.32
C HIS A 66 2.39 9.59 18.66
N THR A 67 2.25 10.49 17.67
CA THR A 67 3.39 11.05 16.90
C THR A 67 3.50 12.58 16.90
N GLY A 68 2.49 13.28 17.42
CA GLY A 68 2.30 14.71 17.19
C GLY A 68 3.32 15.65 17.84
N SER A 69 4.02 15.26 18.91
CA SER A 69 5.11 16.05 19.50
C SER A 69 6.51 15.52 19.15
N LEU A 70 6.61 14.49 18.32
CA LEU A 70 7.91 13.94 17.90
C LEU A 70 8.86 14.96 17.25
N PRO A 71 8.42 15.99 16.50
CA PRO A 71 9.33 17.02 16.00
C PRO A 71 10.00 17.84 17.12
N LEU A 72 9.28 18.11 18.23
CA LEU A 72 9.84 18.74 19.43
C LEU A 72 10.84 17.82 20.11
N ILE A 73 10.45 16.58 20.40
CA ILE A 73 11.29 15.57 21.06
C ILE A 73 12.57 15.31 20.24
N ALA A 74 12.47 15.22 18.92
CA ALA A 74 13.62 15.06 18.04
C ALA A 74 14.52 16.31 17.99
N SER A 75 13.97 17.51 18.20
CA SER A 75 14.74 18.75 18.32
C SER A 75 15.50 18.84 19.65
N LEU A 76 14.85 18.45 20.76
CA LEU A 76 15.46 18.42 22.10
C LEU A 76 16.57 17.36 22.20
N TYR A 77 16.37 16.19 21.59
CA TYR A 77 17.31 15.08 21.61
C TYR A 77 17.84 14.79 20.19
N PRO A 78 18.76 15.62 19.63
CA PRO A 78 19.17 15.57 18.23
C PRO A 78 19.96 14.29 17.84
N HIS A 79 20.49 13.56 18.82
CA HIS A 79 21.39 12.42 18.58
C HIS A 79 20.74 11.04 18.70
N ILE A 80 19.55 10.94 19.31
CA ILE A 80 18.93 9.63 19.57
C ILE A 80 18.49 8.94 18.27
N PRO A 81 18.64 7.61 18.15
CA PRO A 81 18.01 6.85 17.08
C PRO A 81 16.50 6.76 17.33
N ILE A 82 15.74 6.87 16.23
CA ILE A 82 14.28 6.84 16.23
C ILE A 82 13.86 5.65 15.37
N TYR A 83 12.92 4.84 15.82
CA TYR A 83 12.47 3.63 15.11
C TYR A 83 10.95 3.58 14.93
N ALA A 84 10.52 3.01 13.80
CA ALA A 84 9.13 2.74 13.47
C ALA A 84 9.04 1.60 12.43
N THR A 85 7.84 1.13 12.12
CA THR A 85 7.61 0.37 10.88
C THR A 85 7.66 1.31 9.65
N GLU A 86 7.96 0.76 8.47
CA GLU A 86 8.01 1.52 7.21
C GLU A 86 6.66 2.17 6.85
N SER A 87 5.56 1.44 7.08
CA SER A 87 4.20 1.97 6.92
C SER A 87 3.88 3.09 7.92
N THR A 88 4.27 2.95 9.19
CA THR A 88 4.09 4.01 10.20
C THR A 88 4.87 5.26 9.79
N ARG A 89 6.16 5.13 9.44
CA ARG A 89 7.01 6.23 8.94
C ARG A 89 6.32 7.03 7.81
N ALA A 90 5.80 6.34 6.80
CA ALA A 90 5.17 6.96 5.63
C ALA A 90 3.82 7.64 5.93
N LEU A 91 3.10 7.18 6.96
CA LEU A 91 1.85 7.80 7.40
C LEU A 91 2.10 8.99 8.35
N THR A 92 3.11 8.88 9.22
CA THR A 92 3.57 9.97 10.10
C THR A 92 4.03 11.18 9.28
N GLU A 93 4.71 10.98 8.14
CA GLU A 93 5.04 12.09 7.23
C GLU A 93 3.80 12.88 6.77
N ILE A 94 2.75 12.18 6.31
CA ILE A 94 1.53 12.82 5.81
C ILE A 94 0.83 13.59 6.93
N LEU A 95 0.71 12.97 8.11
CA LEU A 95 0.01 13.55 9.25
C LEU A 95 0.76 14.75 9.86
N LEU A 96 2.09 14.68 10.00
CA LEU A 96 2.87 15.80 10.53
C LEU A 96 2.95 16.99 9.58
N ARG A 97 3.01 16.76 8.25
CA ARG A 97 2.93 17.87 7.27
C ARG A 97 1.57 18.56 7.29
N ASP A 98 0.46 17.83 7.42
CA ASP A 98 -0.86 18.47 7.59
C ASP A 98 -1.02 19.12 8.97
N SER A 99 -0.37 18.59 10.03
CA SER A 99 -0.30 19.20 11.36
C SER A 99 0.36 20.59 11.32
N VAL A 100 1.56 20.72 10.73
CA VAL A 100 2.24 22.02 10.54
C VAL A 100 1.34 23.00 9.79
N ARG A 101 0.66 22.53 8.73
CA ARG A 101 -0.28 23.33 7.97
C ARG A 101 -1.49 23.81 8.80
N ILE A 102 -2.08 22.93 9.60
CA ILE A 102 -3.23 23.26 10.46
C ILE A 102 -2.78 24.28 11.52
N MET A 103 -1.69 24.02 12.24
CA MET A 103 -1.16 24.96 13.23
C MET A 103 -0.81 26.31 12.60
N GLY A 104 -0.22 26.33 11.39
CA GLY A 104 0.05 27.56 10.64
C GLY A 104 -1.22 28.32 10.21
N GLN A 105 -2.36 27.64 10.06
CA GLN A 105 -3.67 28.27 9.84
C GLN A 105 -4.36 28.69 11.15
N GLU A 106 -3.97 28.10 12.29
CA GLU A 106 -4.44 28.48 13.61
C GLU A 106 -3.73 29.74 14.11
N GLY A 107 -2.39 29.81 14.00
CA GLY A 107 -1.56 30.97 14.36
C GLY A 107 -1.73 32.21 13.48
N LEU A 108 -2.56 32.14 12.43
CA LEU A 108 -2.99 33.30 11.62
C LEU A 108 -4.31 33.93 12.11
N LYS A 109 -4.92 33.38 13.16
CA LYS A 109 -6.09 33.98 13.84
C LYS A 109 -5.61 35.07 14.82
N PRO A 110 -6.46 36.07 15.19
CA PRO A 110 -6.10 37.08 16.17
C PRO A 110 -5.62 36.52 17.52
N ASP A 111 -6.28 35.45 17.97
CA ASP A 111 -6.00 34.73 19.22
C ASP A 111 -5.26 33.40 18.96
N GLY A 112 -4.47 33.34 17.87
CA GLY A 112 -3.83 32.11 17.40
C GLY A 112 -2.51 31.78 18.13
N GLU A 113 -2.35 30.53 18.57
CA GLU A 113 -1.07 30.03 19.09
C GLU A 113 0.01 29.97 17.99
N THR A 114 1.26 30.26 18.35
CA THR A 114 2.43 29.96 17.52
C THR A 114 2.49 28.45 17.25
N PRO A 115 2.73 27.99 16.00
CA PRO A 115 2.88 26.57 15.70
C PRO A 115 3.95 25.89 16.55
N LEU A 116 3.64 24.71 17.09
CA LEU A 116 4.54 23.93 17.94
C LEU A 116 5.86 23.55 17.25
N TYR A 117 5.84 23.39 15.93
CA TYR A 117 7.00 23.06 15.11
C TYR A 117 6.78 23.46 13.65
N ASN A 118 7.89 23.61 12.91
CA ASN A 118 7.91 23.96 11.48
C ASN A 118 8.14 22.73 10.58
N GLU A 119 8.15 22.95 9.25
CA GLU A 119 8.40 21.87 8.27
C GLU A 119 9.83 21.30 8.36
N GLU A 120 10.83 22.12 8.73
CA GLU A 120 12.24 21.71 8.85
C GLU A 120 12.45 20.71 9.99
N GLN A 121 11.77 20.90 11.12
CA GLN A 121 11.77 19.96 12.25
C GLN A 121 11.08 18.65 11.91
N VAL A 122 10.03 18.68 11.08
CA VAL A 122 9.39 17.47 10.54
C VAL A 122 10.35 16.74 9.58
N ASP A 123 11.03 17.44 8.68
CA ASP A 123 12.01 16.83 7.78
C ASP A 123 13.23 16.28 8.53
N ALA A 124 13.69 16.95 9.59
CA ALA A 124 14.78 16.48 10.45
C ALA A 124 14.40 15.22 11.24
N LEU A 125 13.18 15.14 11.77
CA LEU A 125 12.61 13.93 12.36
C LEU A 125 12.54 12.80 11.32
N LEU A 126 11.90 13.05 10.17
CA LEU A 126 11.72 12.06 9.10
C LEU A 126 13.06 11.60 8.51
N GLY A 127 14.11 12.42 8.52
CA GLY A 127 15.47 12.03 8.16
C GLY A 127 16.10 10.99 9.11
N ARG A 128 15.59 10.89 10.35
CA ARG A 128 16.15 10.06 11.44
C ARG A 128 15.37 8.78 11.75
N ILE A 129 14.09 8.68 11.38
CA ILE A 129 13.29 7.46 11.60
C ILE A 129 13.87 6.28 10.80
N ARG A 130 14.37 5.27 11.52
CA ARG A 130 14.89 4.00 10.99
C ARG A 130 13.74 2.99 10.86
N PRO A 131 13.38 2.54 9.64
CA PRO A 131 12.39 1.49 9.47
C PRO A 131 12.88 0.15 10.03
N VAL A 132 11.99 -0.58 10.70
CA VAL A 132 12.21 -1.94 11.21
C VAL A 132 11.04 -2.82 10.79
N GLY A 133 11.32 -4.06 10.36
CA GLY A 133 10.29 -5.01 9.98
C GLY A 133 9.57 -5.65 11.17
N PHE A 134 8.33 -6.10 10.97
CA PHE A 134 7.65 -6.93 11.96
C PHE A 134 8.46 -8.19 12.30
N HIS A 135 8.47 -8.57 13.57
CA HIS A 135 9.23 -9.66 14.17
C HIS A 135 10.76 -9.55 14.05
N GLN A 136 11.30 -8.47 13.47
CA GLN A 136 12.75 -8.21 13.47
C GLN A 136 13.19 -7.81 14.88
N VAL A 137 14.09 -8.60 15.47
CA VAL A 137 14.72 -8.28 16.75
C VAL A 137 15.88 -7.31 16.53
N PHE A 138 15.93 -6.23 17.29
CA PHE A 138 17.00 -5.23 17.28
C PHE A 138 17.29 -4.70 18.69
N ALA A 139 18.46 -4.10 18.89
CA ALA A 139 18.75 -3.29 20.07
C ALA A 139 18.53 -1.81 19.71
N PRO A 140 17.66 -1.06 20.40
CA PRO A 140 17.42 0.34 20.08
C PRO A 140 18.60 1.23 20.48
N ILE A 141 19.32 0.85 21.55
CA ILE A 141 20.50 1.51 22.11
C ILE A 141 21.73 0.62 21.82
N PRO A 142 22.64 1.01 20.91
CA PRO A 142 23.79 0.18 20.53
C PRO A 142 24.78 -0.13 21.68
N THR A 143 24.78 0.69 22.73
CA THR A 143 25.58 0.56 23.96
C THR A 143 24.90 -0.27 25.06
N ALA A 144 23.74 -0.87 24.76
CA ALA A 144 22.98 -1.75 25.66
C ALA A 144 22.30 -2.89 24.87
N PRO A 145 23.08 -3.79 24.22
CA PRO A 145 22.55 -4.89 23.39
C PRO A 145 21.68 -5.90 24.16
N GLU A 146 21.72 -5.89 25.49
CA GLU A 146 20.83 -6.64 26.39
C GLU A 146 19.38 -6.15 26.36
N ILE A 147 19.12 -4.90 25.95
CA ILE A 147 17.77 -4.39 25.68
C ILE A 147 17.41 -4.77 24.24
N ARG A 148 16.60 -5.80 24.07
CA ARG A 148 16.15 -6.26 22.74
C ARG A 148 14.68 -5.96 22.54
N VAL A 149 14.34 -5.41 21.37
CA VAL A 149 12.99 -5.00 20.99
C VAL A 149 12.60 -5.68 19.68
N SER A 150 11.31 -5.97 19.53
CA SER A 150 10.71 -6.38 18.25
C SER A 150 9.32 -5.77 18.09
N TYR A 151 8.99 -5.38 16.85
CA TYR A 151 7.66 -4.89 16.47
C TYR A 151 6.74 -6.07 16.17
N LEU A 152 5.55 -6.12 16.76
CA LEU A 152 4.53 -7.14 16.53
C LEU A 152 3.25 -6.49 15.96
N PRO A 153 2.56 -7.06 14.95
CA PRO A 153 1.38 -6.42 14.35
C PRO A 153 0.25 -6.15 15.36
N ALA A 154 -0.22 -4.90 15.45
CA ALA A 154 -1.27 -4.49 16.38
C ALA A 154 -2.70 -4.55 15.79
N GLY A 155 -2.84 -4.59 14.46
CA GLY A 155 -4.13 -4.69 13.76
C GLY A 155 -5.01 -3.44 13.75
N HIS A 156 -4.53 -2.33 14.32
CA HIS A 156 -5.25 -1.07 14.48
C HIS A 156 -5.27 -0.19 13.20
N ILE A 157 -4.11 0.19 12.67
CA ILE A 157 -3.92 0.82 11.35
C ILE A 157 -2.74 0.21 10.60
N LEU A 158 -2.57 0.55 9.32
CA LEU A 158 -1.44 0.08 8.51
C LEU A 158 -0.10 0.47 9.16
N GLY A 159 0.75 -0.54 9.41
CA GLY A 159 2.02 -0.36 10.12
C GLY A 159 1.93 -0.32 11.65
N ALA A 160 0.74 -0.30 12.25
CA ALA A 160 0.58 -0.23 13.70
C ALA A 160 1.16 -1.47 14.39
N ALA A 161 1.94 -1.23 15.44
CA ALA A 161 2.77 -2.24 16.03
C ALA A 161 2.88 -2.12 17.55
N MET A 162 2.69 -3.26 18.22
CA MET A 162 3.05 -3.43 19.62
C MET A 162 4.58 -3.58 19.73
N LEU A 163 5.15 -3.08 20.82
CA LEU A 163 6.57 -3.21 21.15
C LEU A 163 6.76 -4.32 22.17
N TYR A 164 7.42 -5.41 21.78
CA TYR A 164 7.83 -6.48 22.69
C TYR A 164 9.31 -6.37 23.03
N PHE A 165 9.60 -6.16 24.31
CA PHE A 165 10.93 -6.01 24.90
C PHE A 165 11.34 -7.26 25.66
N VAL A 166 12.62 -7.62 25.56
CA VAL A 166 13.29 -8.61 26.41
C VAL A 166 14.55 -7.97 26.99
N THR A 167 14.63 -7.85 28.32
CA THR A 167 15.76 -7.22 29.04
C THR A 167 16.20 -8.09 30.23
N PRO A 168 17.32 -7.77 30.92
CA PRO A 168 17.76 -8.51 32.11
C PRO A 168 16.74 -8.52 33.27
N GLU A 169 15.85 -7.53 33.35
CA GLU A 169 14.84 -7.41 34.40
C GLU A 169 13.47 -8.00 34.03
N GLY A 170 13.37 -8.72 32.92
CA GLY A 170 12.17 -9.42 32.48
C GLY A 170 11.70 -9.01 31.08
N THR A 171 10.41 -9.19 30.85
CA THR A 171 9.76 -8.96 29.54
C THR A 171 8.62 -7.95 29.63
N LEU A 172 8.49 -7.10 28.60
CA LEU A 172 7.46 -6.08 28.52
C LEU A 172 6.78 -6.12 27.15
N LEU A 173 5.44 -6.06 27.14
CA LEU A 173 4.65 -5.81 25.95
C LEU A 173 3.93 -4.46 26.09
N HIS A 174 4.28 -3.48 25.27
CA HIS A 174 3.55 -2.21 25.15
C HIS A 174 2.69 -2.26 23.88
N THR A 175 1.36 -2.25 24.00
CA THR A 175 0.48 -2.48 22.85
C THR A 175 0.47 -1.34 21.85
N GLY A 176 0.52 -0.09 22.32
CA GLY A 176 -0.08 1.01 21.55
C GLY A 176 -1.59 0.75 21.37
N ASP A 177 -2.19 1.29 20.32
CA ASP A 177 -3.57 0.95 19.96
C ASP A 177 -3.64 -0.38 19.19
N ILE A 178 -4.62 -1.23 19.52
CA ILE A 178 -4.77 -2.60 19.00
C ILE A 178 -6.18 -2.88 18.50
N SER A 179 -6.33 -3.75 17.49
CA SER A 179 -7.63 -4.36 17.14
C SER A 179 -7.46 -5.83 16.78
N VAL A 180 -8.25 -6.68 17.43
CA VAL A 180 -8.32 -8.13 17.19
C VAL A 180 -9.14 -8.45 15.94
N THR A 181 -10.05 -7.57 15.54
CA THR A 181 -10.95 -7.81 14.40
C THR A 181 -10.23 -7.56 13.07
N ASP A 182 -10.28 -8.53 12.15
CA ASP A 182 -9.80 -8.35 10.76
C ASP A 182 -10.54 -7.16 10.10
N GLN A 183 -9.77 -6.21 9.59
CA GLN A 183 -10.24 -5.04 8.85
C GLN A 183 -10.16 -5.30 7.34
N ARG A 184 -10.81 -4.48 6.52
CA ARG A 184 -10.76 -4.67 5.05
C ARG A 184 -9.39 -4.32 4.49
N THR A 185 -8.69 -3.34 5.08
CA THR A 185 -7.35 -2.89 4.72
C THR A 185 -6.22 -3.73 5.30
N ILE A 186 -6.35 -4.25 6.53
CA ILE A 186 -5.28 -4.91 7.30
C ILE A 186 -5.83 -6.11 8.09
N ARG A 187 -4.95 -7.04 8.47
CA ARG A 187 -5.32 -8.09 9.45
C ARG A 187 -5.49 -7.49 10.84
N GLY A 188 -6.36 -8.12 11.64
CA GLY A 188 -6.42 -7.93 13.09
C GLY A 188 -5.23 -8.61 13.79
N LEU A 189 -5.07 -8.30 15.07
CA LEU A 189 -4.10 -8.90 15.98
C LEU A 189 -4.34 -10.41 16.12
N ASP A 190 -3.35 -11.21 15.72
CA ASP A 190 -3.32 -12.65 15.94
C ASP A 190 -2.98 -12.96 17.41
N ILE A 191 -4.03 -13.05 18.24
CA ILE A 191 -3.94 -13.38 19.67
C ILE A 191 -3.10 -14.64 19.90
N ALA A 192 -3.28 -15.69 19.09
CA ALA A 192 -2.57 -16.97 19.30
C ALA A 192 -1.04 -16.81 19.18
N SER A 193 -0.58 -15.89 18.34
CA SER A 193 0.85 -15.57 18.15
C SER A 193 1.52 -14.78 19.28
N LEU A 194 0.75 -14.22 20.22
CA LEU A 194 1.29 -13.33 21.26
C LEU A 194 2.27 -14.03 22.22
N PRO A 195 3.44 -13.43 22.54
CA PRO A 195 4.28 -13.88 23.63
C PRO A 195 3.62 -13.61 24.99
N GLY A 196 4.08 -14.29 26.04
CA GLY A 196 3.84 -13.85 27.41
C GLY A 196 4.77 -12.69 27.78
N ALA A 197 4.42 -11.92 28.81
CA ALA A 197 5.26 -10.83 29.33
C ALA A 197 5.19 -10.75 30.86
N ASP A 198 6.23 -10.25 31.53
CA ASP A 198 6.16 -9.91 32.96
C ASP A 198 5.28 -8.68 33.19
N VAL A 199 5.42 -7.66 32.34
CA VAL A 199 4.64 -6.43 32.36
C VAL A 199 3.94 -6.23 31.03
N MET A 200 2.69 -5.75 31.06
CA MET A 200 1.97 -5.32 29.87
C MET A 200 1.45 -3.90 30.05
N ILE A 201 1.74 -3.01 29.11
CA ILE A 201 1.10 -1.69 28.98
C ILE A 201 0.07 -1.81 27.86
N CYS A 202 -1.20 -1.61 28.19
CA CYS A 202 -2.34 -1.83 27.29
C CYS A 202 -3.18 -0.56 27.11
N GLU A 203 -3.68 -0.30 25.90
CA GLU A 203 -4.74 0.68 25.69
C GLU A 203 -6.05 0.25 26.38
N GLY A 204 -6.95 1.22 26.62
CA GLY A 204 -8.24 1.00 27.25
C GLY A 204 -9.37 1.85 26.66
N THR A 205 -9.23 2.34 25.41
CA THR A 205 -10.14 3.30 24.75
C THR A 205 -11.61 2.89 24.82
N TYR A 206 -11.88 1.57 24.76
CA TYR A 206 -13.22 0.98 24.84
C TYR A 206 -13.39 0.01 26.02
N GLY A 207 -12.62 0.18 27.10
CA GLY A 207 -12.62 -0.69 28.28
C GLY A 207 -13.97 -0.82 29.03
N ASN A 208 -14.91 0.10 28.80
CA ASN A 208 -16.30 0.03 29.29
C ASN A 208 -17.35 -0.37 28.24
N ARG A 209 -16.95 -0.82 27.04
CA ARG A 209 -17.88 -1.10 25.92
C ARG A 209 -17.66 -2.48 25.32
N ALA A 210 -18.68 -2.96 24.61
CA ALA A 210 -18.61 -4.08 23.69
C ALA A 210 -19.00 -3.58 22.28
N HIS A 211 -18.37 -4.07 21.23
CA HIS A 211 -18.73 -3.74 19.85
C HIS A 211 -19.86 -4.65 19.35
N SER A 212 -20.77 -4.07 18.56
CA SER A 212 -21.68 -4.85 17.72
C SER A 212 -20.89 -5.53 16.60
N SER A 213 -21.44 -6.62 16.04
CA SER A 213 -20.75 -7.38 14.99
C SER A 213 -20.35 -6.48 13.82
N ARG A 214 -19.04 -6.47 13.49
CA ARG A 214 -18.48 -5.62 12.43
C ARG A 214 -19.20 -5.80 11.08
N ARG A 215 -19.61 -7.02 10.74
CA ARG A 215 -20.40 -7.34 9.54
C ARG A 215 -21.79 -6.67 9.54
N GLU A 216 -22.41 -6.59 10.71
CA GLU A 216 -23.73 -6.00 10.92
C GLU A 216 -23.68 -4.47 10.88
N GLU A 217 -22.64 -3.84 11.46
CA GLU A 217 -22.41 -2.40 11.32
C GLU A 217 -22.12 -2.00 9.86
N GLU A 218 -21.34 -2.81 9.13
CA GLU A 218 -21.11 -2.60 7.69
C GLU A 218 -22.38 -2.78 6.85
N ARG A 219 -23.30 -3.67 7.25
CA ARG A 219 -24.62 -3.84 6.62
C ARG A 219 -25.50 -2.60 6.83
N LYS A 220 -25.71 -2.19 8.09
CA LYS A 220 -26.49 -0.99 8.44
C LYS A 220 -25.96 0.27 7.75
N PHE A 221 -24.64 0.42 7.67
CA PHE A 221 -24.00 1.53 6.98
C PHE A 221 -24.30 1.51 5.47
N ALA A 222 -24.15 0.36 4.81
CA ALA A 222 -24.49 0.21 3.39
C ALA A 222 -25.99 0.47 3.11
N GLU A 223 -26.87 0.01 4.01
CA GLU A 223 -28.32 0.25 3.97
C GLU A 223 -28.66 1.74 4.06
N ALA A 224 -28.08 2.49 5.00
CA ALA A 224 -28.31 3.93 5.13
C ALA A 224 -27.75 4.75 3.96
N VAL A 225 -26.60 4.33 3.41
CA VAL A 225 -26.04 4.90 2.17
C VAL A 225 -27.02 4.68 1.01
N GLN A 226 -27.46 3.44 0.78
CA GLN A 226 -28.35 3.12 -0.34
C GLN A 226 -29.73 3.76 -0.17
N ALA A 227 -30.31 3.77 1.02
CA ALA A 227 -31.60 4.42 1.30
C ALA A 227 -31.54 5.96 1.16
N THR A 228 -30.36 6.56 1.28
CA THR A 228 -30.15 8.00 1.01
C THR A 228 -29.97 8.26 -0.48
N VAL A 229 -29.18 7.44 -1.17
CA VAL A 229 -28.98 7.54 -2.62
C VAL A 229 -30.27 7.28 -3.40
N ALA A 230 -31.09 6.31 -2.98
CA ALA A 230 -32.36 5.96 -3.62
C ALA A 230 -33.41 7.10 -3.60
N ARG A 231 -33.35 8.01 -2.62
CA ARG A 231 -34.17 9.23 -2.57
C ARG A 231 -33.49 10.46 -3.21
N ASN A 232 -32.51 10.23 -4.09
CA ASN A 232 -31.67 11.26 -4.73
C ASN A 232 -30.92 12.18 -3.74
N GLY A 233 -30.65 11.69 -2.53
CA GLY A 233 -29.87 12.38 -1.51
C GLY A 233 -28.36 12.25 -1.70
N ARG A 234 -27.61 13.24 -1.19
CA ARG A 234 -26.16 13.19 -1.05
C ARG A 234 -25.80 12.58 0.31
N VAL A 235 -24.71 11.82 0.36
CA VAL A 235 -24.16 11.26 1.60
C VAL A 235 -22.80 11.89 1.88
N LEU A 236 -22.60 12.42 3.09
CA LEU A 236 -21.26 12.71 3.60
C LEU A 236 -20.91 11.72 4.70
N CYS A 237 -19.72 11.13 4.56
CA CYS A 237 -19.07 10.29 5.55
C CYS A 237 -17.82 11.03 6.08
N PRO A 238 -17.93 11.81 7.18
CA PRO A 238 -16.78 12.36 7.87
C PRO A 238 -15.92 11.22 8.40
N ALA A 239 -14.63 11.22 8.05
CA ALA A 239 -13.72 10.13 8.39
C ALA A 239 -12.37 10.66 8.89
N PHE A 240 -11.80 9.95 9.86
CA PHE A 240 -10.37 10.08 10.15
C PHE A 240 -9.58 9.66 8.90
N ALA A 241 -8.54 10.44 8.57
CA ALA A 241 -7.86 10.31 7.28
C ALA A 241 -7.08 8.99 7.12
N VAL A 242 -6.65 8.41 8.24
CA VAL A 242 -5.95 7.14 8.37
C VAL A 242 -6.88 6.10 9.00
N GLY A 243 -6.76 4.85 8.53
CA GLY A 243 -7.63 3.72 8.90
C GLY A 243 -9.06 3.90 8.38
N ARG A 244 -9.85 4.75 9.04
CA ARG A 244 -11.30 4.83 8.85
C ARG A 244 -11.71 5.14 7.41
N ALA A 245 -11.12 6.15 6.79
CA ALA A 245 -11.52 6.53 5.44
C ALA A 245 -11.26 5.41 4.42
N GLN A 246 -10.15 4.68 4.57
CA GLN A 246 -9.78 3.56 3.70
C GLN A 246 -10.74 2.37 3.90
N GLU A 247 -11.13 2.06 5.14
CA GLU A 247 -12.16 1.06 5.43
C GLU A 247 -13.49 1.39 4.73
N ILE A 248 -13.99 2.63 4.85
CA ILE A 248 -15.25 3.06 4.22
C ILE A 248 -15.20 2.86 2.70
N VAL A 249 -14.09 3.24 2.05
CA VAL A 249 -13.93 3.03 0.60
C VAL A 249 -14.04 1.56 0.23
N LEU A 250 -13.44 0.65 1.01
CA LEU A 250 -13.50 -0.80 0.73
C LEU A 250 -14.84 -1.44 1.10
N ILE A 251 -15.57 -0.88 2.07
CA ILE A 251 -16.97 -1.26 2.35
C ILE A 251 -17.84 -0.91 1.13
N LEU A 252 -17.85 0.37 0.72
CA LEU A 252 -18.67 0.86 -0.40
C LEU A 252 -18.30 0.18 -1.72
N LYS A 253 -17.00 0.02 -2.01
CA LYS A 253 -16.50 -0.68 -3.21
C LYS A 253 -17.00 -2.13 -3.27
N SER A 254 -17.11 -2.80 -2.12
CA SER A 254 -17.62 -4.18 -2.02
C SER A 254 -19.13 -4.25 -2.23
N TYR A 255 -19.93 -3.42 -1.55
CA TYR A 255 -21.39 -3.40 -1.71
C TYR A 255 -21.83 -2.85 -3.09
N ARG A 256 -21.00 -2.03 -3.74
CA ARG A 256 -21.17 -1.67 -5.16
C ARG A 256 -20.85 -2.83 -6.09
N ALA A 257 -19.76 -3.57 -5.84
CA ALA A 257 -19.39 -4.74 -6.64
C ALA A 257 -20.43 -5.88 -6.55
N SER A 258 -21.20 -5.97 -5.46
CA SER A 258 -22.34 -6.89 -5.32
C SER A 258 -23.67 -6.31 -5.81
N GLY A 259 -23.68 -5.16 -6.49
CA GLY A 259 -24.90 -4.52 -7.01
C GLY A 259 -25.83 -3.89 -5.96
N TYR A 260 -25.46 -3.89 -4.67
CA TYR A 260 -26.33 -3.40 -3.60
C TYR A 260 -26.35 -1.86 -3.49
N ILE A 261 -25.20 -1.19 -3.70
CA ILE A 261 -25.11 0.28 -3.71
C ILE A 261 -25.09 0.78 -5.16
N SER A 262 -26.09 1.61 -5.50
CA SER A 262 -26.24 2.25 -6.82
C SER A 262 -24.95 2.95 -7.29
N PRO A 263 -24.65 3.01 -8.60
CA PRO A 263 -23.36 3.45 -9.15
C PRO A 263 -23.12 4.98 -9.13
N VAL A 264 -23.65 5.71 -8.14
CA VAL A 264 -23.42 7.15 -7.99
C VAL A 264 -21.95 7.50 -7.67
N PRO A 265 -21.43 8.66 -8.08
CA PRO A 265 -20.04 9.04 -7.81
C PRO A 265 -19.68 8.98 -6.32
N ILE A 266 -18.56 8.32 -5.99
CA ILE A 266 -17.91 8.38 -4.68
C ILE A 266 -16.71 9.32 -4.81
N TYR A 267 -16.63 10.33 -3.93
CA TYR A 267 -15.61 11.37 -3.95
C TYR A 267 -14.74 11.32 -2.69
N LEU A 268 -13.42 11.26 -2.85
CA LEU A 268 -12.44 11.26 -1.77
C LEU A 268 -11.76 12.63 -1.69
N ASP A 269 -11.82 13.31 -0.54
CA ASP A 269 -11.25 14.65 -0.34
C ASP A 269 -10.55 14.82 1.02
N GLY A 270 -9.82 15.93 1.18
CA GLY A 270 -8.94 16.17 2.33
C GLY A 270 -7.67 15.32 2.26
N MET A 271 -7.18 14.90 3.43
CA MET A 271 -6.02 14.00 3.56
C MET A 271 -6.30 12.59 3.06
N VAL A 272 -7.58 12.17 2.98
CA VAL A 272 -8.00 10.82 2.57
C VAL A 272 -7.31 10.37 1.28
N ARG A 273 -7.17 11.28 0.30
CA ARG A 273 -6.50 11.01 -0.98
C ARG A 273 -5.03 10.60 -0.81
N SER A 274 -4.27 11.38 -0.04
CA SER A 274 -2.84 11.15 0.22
C SER A 274 -2.63 9.86 0.99
N VAL A 275 -3.46 9.60 2.00
CA VAL A 275 -3.38 8.37 2.79
C VAL A 275 -3.79 7.14 1.98
N CYS A 276 -4.82 7.23 1.12
CA CYS A 276 -5.15 6.15 0.19
C CYS A 276 -3.98 5.83 -0.76
N ALA A 277 -3.22 6.84 -1.21
CA ALA A 277 -2.01 6.62 -2.00
C ALA A 277 -0.90 5.95 -1.18
N ALA A 278 -0.69 6.37 0.08
CA ALA A 278 0.27 5.73 0.98
C ALA A 278 -0.08 4.26 1.28
N TYR A 279 -1.35 3.95 1.58
CA TYR A 279 -1.82 2.57 1.79
C TYR A 279 -1.60 1.69 0.55
N GLN A 280 -1.75 2.24 -0.66
CA GLN A 280 -1.49 1.51 -1.90
C GLN A 280 0.03 1.35 -2.18
N GLY A 281 0.85 2.32 -1.78
CA GLY A 281 2.32 2.23 -1.86
C GLY A 281 2.86 1.17 -0.90
N GLN A 282 2.48 1.24 0.38
CA GLN A 282 2.87 0.30 1.44
C GLN A 282 2.06 -1.00 1.40
N SER A 283 1.92 -1.56 0.21
CA SER A 283 1.12 -2.76 -0.09
C SER A 283 1.61 -4.05 0.58
N HIS A 284 2.75 -4.03 1.27
CA HIS A 284 3.31 -5.20 1.97
C HIS A 284 2.66 -5.46 3.34
N ASP A 285 2.12 -4.41 3.99
CA ASP A 285 1.41 -4.52 5.27
C ASP A 285 -0.12 -4.62 5.11
N LEU A 286 -0.65 -4.45 3.89
CA LEU A 286 -2.07 -4.63 3.60
C LEU A 286 -2.51 -6.08 3.85
N HIS A 287 -3.80 -6.26 4.14
CA HIS A 287 -4.45 -7.55 4.29
C HIS A 287 -4.11 -8.49 3.11
N PRO A 288 -3.72 -9.77 3.33
CA PRO A 288 -3.23 -10.67 2.28
C PRO A 288 -4.18 -10.91 1.09
N HIS A 289 -5.47 -10.60 1.22
CA HIS A 289 -6.40 -10.54 0.08
C HIS A 289 -6.10 -9.34 -0.84
N LEU A 290 -5.88 -8.16 -0.28
CA LEU A 290 -5.57 -6.94 -1.04
C LEU A 290 -4.20 -7.00 -1.73
N GLN A 291 -3.21 -7.63 -1.09
CA GLN A 291 -1.93 -7.88 -1.73
C GLN A 291 -2.07 -8.72 -3.00
N ARG A 292 -2.95 -9.74 -2.96
CA ARG A 292 -3.27 -10.58 -4.12
C ARG A 292 -4.11 -9.83 -5.15
N TYR A 293 -5.06 -8.99 -4.71
CA TYR A 293 -5.83 -8.11 -5.60
C TYR A 293 -4.93 -7.16 -6.40
N LEU A 294 -4.00 -6.45 -5.74
CA LEU A 294 -3.06 -5.54 -6.39
C LEU A 294 -2.16 -6.25 -7.41
N LYS A 295 -1.64 -7.44 -7.05
CA LYS A 295 -0.80 -8.26 -7.94
C LYS A 295 -1.57 -8.79 -9.16
N ASN A 296 -2.83 -9.22 -8.97
CA ASN A 296 -3.58 -9.96 -10.01
C ASN A 296 -4.51 -9.06 -10.84
N ALA A 297 -5.29 -8.19 -10.20
CA ALA A 297 -6.33 -7.41 -10.87
C ALA A 297 -5.80 -6.15 -11.57
N ARG A 298 -4.60 -5.67 -11.18
CA ARG A 298 -3.96 -4.41 -11.65
C ARG A 298 -4.83 -3.14 -11.53
N ARG A 299 -5.99 -3.21 -10.85
CA ARG A 299 -6.87 -2.07 -10.58
C ARG A 299 -6.38 -1.29 -9.35
N PRO A 300 -6.60 0.03 -9.30
CA PRO A 300 -6.42 0.81 -8.08
C PRO A 300 -7.22 0.25 -6.91
N LEU A 301 -6.67 0.37 -5.70
CA LEU A 301 -7.35 -0.11 -4.50
C LEU A 301 -8.52 0.81 -4.13
N PHE A 302 -8.25 2.12 -4.00
CA PHE A 302 -9.20 3.11 -3.48
C PHE A 302 -9.81 4.03 -4.54
N VAL A 303 -8.99 4.60 -5.43
CA VAL A 303 -9.44 5.54 -6.48
C VAL A 303 -9.67 4.76 -7.76
N ASP A 304 -10.86 4.18 -7.91
CA ASP A 304 -11.23 3.23 -8.95
C ASP A 304 -12.32 3.82 -9.89
N PRO A 305 -11.94 4.40 -11.04
CA PRO A 305 -12.89 5.00 -11.99
C PRO A 305 -13.90 4.01 -12.56
N ASP A 306 -13.54 2.73 -12.71
CA ASP A 306 -14.43 1.66 -13.21
C ASP A 306 -15.61 1.40 -12.26
N LEU A 307 -15.51 1.87 -11.01
CA LEU A 307 -16.55 1.81 -9.97
C LEU A 307 -17.01 3.21 -9.53
N HIS A 308 -16.72 4.24 -10.34
CA HIS A 308 -17.04 5.65 -10.11
C HIS A 308 -16.49 6.20 -8.78
N ILE A 309 -15.25 5.85 -8.40
CA ILE A 309 -14.57 6.37 -7.21
C ILE A 309 -13.44 7.31 -7.61
N PHE A 310 -13.53 8.58 -7.20
CA PHE A 310 -12.69 9.67 -7.69
C PHE A 310 -11.98 10.40 -6.54
N ALA A 311 -10.71 10.74 -6.71
CA ALA A 311 -10.02 11.69 -5.84
C ALA A 311 -10.31 13.12 -6.31
N VAL A 312 -10.96 13.92 -5.45
CA VAL A 312 -11.28 15.33 -5.70
C VAL A 312 -9.99 16.14 -5.82
N ARG A 313 -9.94 17.17 -6.66
CA ARG A 313 -8.89 18.19 -6.68
C ARG A 313 -9.34 19.47 -5.97
N SER A 314 -8.41 20.24 -5.41
CA SER A 314 -8.75 21.42 -4.60
C SER A 314 -9.62 22.47 -5.30
N HIS A 315 -9.54 22.59 -6.63
CA HIS A 315 -10.40 23.49 -7.42
C HIS A 315 -11.79 22.91 -7.73
N GLU A 316 -11.95 21.58 -7.72
CA GLU A 316 -13.22 20.90 -8.00
C GLU A 316 -14.18 20.97 -6.79
N ARG A 317 -13.63 21.12 -5.57
CA ARG A 317 -14.39 21.15 -4.30
C ARG A 317 -15.56 22.14 -4.31
N ALA A 318 -15.36 23.36 -4.78
CA ALA A 318 -16.40 24.39 -4.76
C ALA A 318 -17.62 23.99 -5.61
N ALA A 319 -17.36 23.44 -6.80
CA ALA A 319 -18.41 22.91 -7.67
C ALA A 319 -19.10 21.68 -7.04
N LEU A 320 -18.34 20.79 -6.38
CA LEU A 320 -18.90 19.61 -5.71
C LEU A 320 -19.77 19.95 -4.49
N ILE A 321 -19.45 21.01 -3.74
CA ILE A 321 -20.30 21.51 -2.63
C ILE A 321 -21.64 22.04 -3.16
N ALA A 322 -21.59 22.80 -4.27
CA ALA A 322 -22.78 23.37 -4.92
C ALA A 322 -23.66 22.31 -5.64
N ARG A 323 -23.07 21.16 -6.00
CA ARG A 323 -23.73 20.06 -6.71
C ARG A 323 -24.92 19.49 -5.91
N LYS A 324 -26.05 19.26 -6.58
CA LYS A 324 -27.32 18.87 -5.92
C LYS A 324 -27.70 17.40 -6.13
N GLU A 325 -27.15 16.77 -7.16
CA GLU A 325 -27.36 15.37 -7.57
C GLU A 325 -26.77 14.37 -6.55
N PRO A 326 -27.31 13.13 -6.45
CA PRO A 326 -26.82 12.15 -5.50
C PRO A 326 -25.35 11.77 -5.73
N ALA A 327 -24.58 11.84 -4.66
CA ALA A 327 -23.16 11.48 -4.60
C ALA A 327 -22.80 11.08 -3.16
N ILE A 328 -21.73 10.31 -3.01
CA ILE A 328 -21.19 9.93 -1.70
C ILE A 328 -19.83 10.60 -1.53
N ILE A 329 -19.59 11.28 -0.42
CA ILE A 329 -18.37 12.06 -0.16
C ILE A 329 -17.70 11.50 1.09
N ILE A 330 -16.42 11.14 1.00
CA ILE A 330 -15.60 10.69 2.12
C ILE A 330 -14.50 11.73 2.32
N SER A 331 -14.48 12.39 3.47
CA SER A 331 -13.61 13.54 3.70
C SER A 331 -13.16 13.67 5.15
N SER A 332 -11.95 14.20 5.35
CA SER A 332 -11.39 14.55 6.66
C SER A 332 -11.74 16.00 7.07
N SER A 333 -11.87 16.32 8.37
CA SER A 333 -11.68 15.46 9.55
C SER A 333 -12.90 14.60 9.92
N GLY A 334 -12.69 13.59 10.78
CA GLY A 334 -13.70 12.63 11.21
C GLY A 334 -14.74 13.14 12.19
N MET A 335 -14.50 14.29 12.83
CA MET A 335 -15.39 14.88 13.85
C MET A 335 -15.98 16.24 13.43
N LEU A 336 -15.81 16.62 12.15
CA LEU A 336 -16.24 17.90 11.56
C LEU A 336 -15.62 19.16 12.21
N SER A 337 -14.56 19.02 13.01
CA SER A 337 -13.83 20.13 13.64
C SER A 337 -13.01 20.97 12.66
N GLY A 338 -12.67 20.44 11.47
CA GLY A 338 -11.78 21.12 10.53
C GLY A 338 -11.52 20.34 9.23
N GLY A 339 -10.73 20.92 8.34
CA GLY A 339 -10.42 20.36 7.02
C GLY A 339 -11.52 20.58 5.99
N ALA A 340 -11.79 19.57 5.15
CA ALA A 340 -12.74 19.68 4.04
C ALA A 340 -14.15 19.14 4.37
N SER A 341 -14.28 18.21 5.32
CA SER A 341 -15.58 17.67 5.72
C SER A 341 -16.58 18.71 6.26
N PRO A 342 -16.20 19.78 6.99
CA PRO A 342 -17.17 20.77 7.48
C PRO A 342 -17.76 21.61 6.34
N LEU A 343 -16.99 21.82 5.26
CA LEU A 343 -17.41 22.58 4.08
C LEU A 343 -18.53 21.86 3.33
N TYR A 344 -18.44 20.54 3.18
CA TYR A 344 -19.54 19.72 2.68
C TYR A 344 -20.68 19.63 3.72
N GLY A 345 -20.33 19.46 5.00
CA GLY A 345 -21.27 19.29 6.11
C GLY A 345 -22.27 20.45 6.23
N ALA A 346 -21.81 21.70 6.13
CA ALA A 346 -22.69 22.87 6.21
C ALA A 346 -23.77 22.91 5.10
N THR A 347 -23.45 22.42 3.90
CA THR A 347 -24.38 22.38 2.75
C THR A 347 -25.20 21.08 2.67
N ILE A 348 -24.79 20.04 3.40
CA ILE A 348 -25.50 18.75 3.48
C ILE A 348 -26.47 18.72 4.67
N ALA A 349 -26.12 19.33 5.80
CA ALA A 349 -26.96 19.42 6.99
C ALA A 349 -28.35 20.04 6.70
N THR A 350 -28.43 20.99 5.77
CA THR A 350 -29.64 21.77 5.45
C THR A 350 -30.64 21.09 4.51
N ARG A 351 -30.44 19.82 4.15
CA ARG A 351 -31.23 19.10 3.13
C ARG A 351 -31.79 17.77 3.65
N GLU A 352 -33.10 17.70 3.82
CA GLU A 352 -33.82 16.53 4.35
C GLU A 352 -33.53 15.23 3.58
N GLN A 353 -33.34 15.31 2.26
CA GLN A 353 -33.02 14.13 1.46
C GLN A 353 -31.59 13.63 1.66
N ASP A 354 -30.64 14.47 2.09
CA ASP A 354 -29.24 14.09 2.26
C ASP A 354 -29.02 13.32 3.59
N ALA A 355 -27.78 12.90 3.89
CA ALA A 355 -27.40 12.30 5.17
C ALA A 355 -25.94 12.56 5.60
N LEU A 356 -25.73 12.60 6.92
CA LEU A 356 -24.44 12.65 7.60
C LEU A 356 -24.20 11.33 8.35
N LEU A 357 -23.29 10.50 7.85
CA LEU A 357 -23.02 9.16 8.38
C LEU A 357 -21.67 9.14 9.10
N LEU A 358 -21.69 9.21 10.43
CA LEU A 358 -20.51 9.22 11.29
C LEU A 358 -20.04 7.80 11.59
N THR A 359 -18.73 7.58 11.61
CA THR A 359 -18.15 6.21 11.57
C THR A 359 -16.99 5.98 12.54
N GLY A 360 -16.71 6.93 13.43
CA GLY A 360 -15.60 6.84 14.40
C GLY A 360 -15.99 7.37 15.78
N TYR A 361 -15.01 7.48 16.67
CA TYR A 361 -15.13 8.28 17.89
C TYR A 361 -15.50 9.73 17.54
N GLN A 362 -16.27 10.38 18.40
CA GLN A 362 -16.65 11.79 18.32
C GLN A 362 -16.50 12.32 19.74
N ASP A 363 -15.60 13.29 19.95
CA ASP A 363 -15.47 13.92 21.26
C ASP A 363 -16.73 14.73 21.59
N GLU A 364 -17.08 14.83 22.88
CA GLU A 364 -18.31 15.48 23.34
C GLU A 364 -18.38 16.97 23.01
N GLU A 365 -17.26 17.65 22.78
CA GLU A 365 -17.19 19.05 22.37
C GLU A 365 -17.21 19.22 20.84
N SER A 366 -17.09 18.11 20.08
CA SER A 366 -16.99 18.17 18.62
C SER A 366 -18.31 18.51 17.90
N PRO A 367 -18.26 19.18 16.72
CA PRO A 367 -19.45 19.43 15.90
C PRO A 367 -20.21 18.14 15.51
N GLY A 368 -19.51 17.01 15.35
CA GLY A 368 -20.13 15.71 15.11
C GLY A 368 -20.92 15.16 16.32
N ALA A 369 -20.45 15.36 17.55
CA ALA A 369 -21.22 15.03 18.75
C ALA A 369 -22.36 16.03 19.01
N ALA A 370 -22.23 17.29 18.60
CA ALA A 370 -23.36 18.23 18.57
C ALA A 370 -24.44 17.77 17.59
N LEU A 371 -24.06 17.37 16.36
CA LEU A 371 -24.96 16.80 15.35
C LEU A 371 -25.74 15.57 15.83
N LEU A 372 -25.12 14.67 16.59
CA LEU A 372 -25.77 13.46 17.13
C LEU A 372 -26.77 13.75 18.26
N ARG A 373 -26.66 14.89 18.95
CA ARG A 373 -27.58 15.32 20.02
C ARG A 373 -28.66 16.29 19.53
N ALA A 374 -28.52 16.79 18.30
CA ALA A 374 -29.41 17.78 17.71
C ALA A 374 -30.77 17.20 17.30
N ARG A 375 -31.75 18.10 17.15
CA ARG A 375 -33.09 17.78 16.61
C ARG A 375 -33.27 18.48 15.26
N PRO A 376 -34.14 17.98 14.37
CA PRO A 376 -34.52 18.70 13.15
C PRO A 376 -34.96 20.14 13.44
N GLY A 377 -34.57 21.08 12.58
CA GLY A 377 -34.75 22.52 12.74
C GLY A 377 -33.73 23.22 13.65
N MET A 378 -32.93 22.49 14.45
CA MET A 378 -31.98 23.12 15.38
C MET A 378 -30.80 23.78 14.64
N PRO A 379 -30.44 25.04 14.94
CA PRO A 379 -29.31 25.73 14.32
C PRO A 379 -27.98 25.31 14.97
N LEU A 380 -27.13 24.64 14.20
CA LEU A 380 -25.82 24.12 14.60
C LEU A 380 -24.67 24.88 13.94
N GLN A 381 -23.51 24.91 14.61
CA GLN A 381 -22.28 25.44 14.05
C GLN A 381 -21.52 24.30 13.34
N ILE A 382 -21.22 24.46 12.05
CA ILE A 382 -20.42 23.53 11.25
C ILE A 382 -19.34 24.34 10.52
N GLY A 383 -18.09 24.22 10.98
CA GLY A 383 -17.02 25.13 10.56
C GLY A 383 -17.37 26.58 10.91
N SER A 384 -17.25 27.49 9.93
CA SER A 384 -17.61 28.90 10.08
C SER A 384 -19.11 29.20 9.90
N GLN A 385 -19.93 28.22 9.52
CA GLN A 385 -21.35 28.45 9.20
C GLN A 385 -22.29 27.97 10.30
N ARG A 386 -23.32 28.76 10.61
CA ARG A 386 -24.44 28.36 11.47
C ARG A 386 -25.64 27.97 10.60
N VAL A 387 -26.05 26.70 10.65
CA VAL A 387 -27.02 26.11 9.72
C VAL A 387 -28.10 25.30 10.44
N PRO A 388 -29.36 25.30 9.99
CA PRO A 388 -30.39 24.43 10.52
C PRO A 388 -30.14 22.98 10.11
N LEU A 389 -30.23 22.04 11.06
CA LEU A 389 -30.20 20.61 10.75
C LEU A 389 -31.55 20.15 10.18
N ALA A 390 -31.54 19.60 8.98
CA ALA A 390 -32.68 18.99 8.31
C ALA A 390 -32.38 17.56 7.81
N CYS A 391 -31.13 17.26 7.44
CA CYS A 391 -30.72 15.93 6.97
C CYS A 391 -30.70 14.86 8.08
N LYS A 392 -30.72 13.58 7.70
CA LYS A 392 -30.56 12.47 8.65
C LYS A 392 -29.12 12.38 9.16
N VAL A 393 -28.92 12.28 10.48
CA VAL A 393 -27.62 12.01 11.11
C VAL A 393 -27.63 10.62 11.74
N GLU A 394 -26.63 9.79 11.45
CA GLU A 394 -26.49 8.45 12.04
C GLU A 394 -25.03 8.15 12.40
N LYS A 395 -24.81 7.18 13.30
CA LYS A 395 -23.49 6.70 13.72
C LYS A 395 -23.38 5.18 13.59
N TYR A 396 -22.23 4.71 13.09
CA TYR A 396 -21.89 3.29 12.93
C TYR A 396 -20.59 2.96 13.65
N ASN A 397 -20.57 1.85 14.39
CA ASN A 397 -19.46 1.48 15.26
C ASN A 397 -18.42 0.62 14.52
N LEU A 398 -17.81 1.19 13.47
CA LEU A 398 -16.80 0.52 12.64
C LEU A 398 -15.39 0.49 13.27
N SER A 399 -15.27 0.58 14.61
CA SER A 399 -14.04 0.93 15.35
C SER A 399 -12.76 0.21 14.88
N GLY A 400 -11.64 0.94 14.96
CA GLY A 400 -10.29 0.40 14.70
C GLY A 400 -9.57 -0.07 15.97
N HIS A 401 -10.24 -0.03 17.13
CA HIS A 401 -9.74 -0.49 18.42
C HIS A 401 -10.46 -1.77 18.85
N ALA A 402 -9.83 -2.54 19.72
CA ALA A 402 -10.43 -3.62 20.48
C ALA A 402 -11.49 -3.08 21.47
N ASP A 403 -12.51 -3.88 21.78
CA ASP A 403 -13.43 -3.60 22.90
C ASP A 403 -12.96 -4.26 24.20
N ALA A 404 -13.69 -4.04 25.30
CA ALA A 404 -13.33 -4.59 26.61
C ALA A 404 -13.15 -6.12 26.63
N GLU A 405 -13.88 -6.84 25.77
CA GLU A 405 -13.84 -8.30 25.68
C GLU A 405 -12.64 -8.77 24.85
N GLN A 406 -12.38 -8.11 23.72
CA GLN A 406 -11.19 -8.34 22.90
C GLN A 406 -9.90 -7.99 23.66
N ILE A 407 -9.88 -6.91 24.44
CA ILE A 407 -8.76 -6.57 25.34
C ILE A 407 -8.61 -7.63 26.43
N SER A 408 -9.70 -8.12 27.03
CA SER A 408 -9.65 -9.21 28.01
C SER A 408 -9.03 -10.49 27.44
N GLN A 409 -9.33 -10.84 26.20
CA GLN A 409 -8.75 -12.00 25.51
C GLN A 409 -7.24 -11.82 25.24
N VAL A 410 -6.81 -10.61 24.83
CA VAL A 410 -5.39 -10.28 24.64
C VAL A 410 -4.63 -10.36 25.97
N VAL A 411 -5.12 -9.70 27.03
CA VAL A 411 -4.48 -9.70 28.37
C VAL A 411 -4.39 -11.13 28.93
N THR A 412 -5.48 -11.91 28.85
CA THR A 412 -5.50 -13.31 29.33
C THR A 412 -4.49 -14.19 28.59
N LYS A 413 -4.32 -13.96 27.28
CA LYS A 413 -3.35 -14.69 26.44
C LYS A 413 -1.89 -14.31 26.70
N VAL A 414 -1.62 -13.06 27.11
CA VAL A 414 -0.28 -12.58 27.48
C VAL A 414 0.06 -13.00 28.92
N GLY A 415 -0.96 -13.09 29.79
CA GLY A 415 -0.82 -13.50 31.19
C GLY A 415 0.14 -12.62 32.02
N PRO A 416 0.09 -11.29 31.94
CA PRO A 416 1.07 -10.42 32.59
C PRO A 416 0.99 -10.49 34.12
N ARG A 417 2.15 -10.37 34.77
CA ARG A 417 2.27 -10.29 36.24
C ARG A 417 1.91 -8.90 36.77
N CYS A 418 2.03 -7.89 35.91
CA CYS A 418 1.60 -6.52 36.15
C CYS A 418 1.00 -5.95 34.86
N LEU A 419 -0.30 -5.67 34.87
CA LEU A 419 -0.99 -4.95 33.81
C LEU A 419 -1.00 -3.46 34.15
N ILE A 420 -0.72 -2.61 33.17
CA ILE A 420 -0.78 -1.15 33.28
C ILE A 420 -1.75 -0.68 32.20
N LEU A 421 -2.84 -0.03 32.60
CA LEU A 421 -3.88 0.43 31.68
C LEU A 421 -3.68 1.92 31.37
N VAL A 422 -3.47 2.23 30.09
CA VAL A 422 -3.26 3.59 29.55
C VAL A 422 -4.23 3.84 28.39
N HIS A 423 -4.15 5.02 27.77
CA HIS A 423 -4.91 5.44 26.59
C HIS A 423 -6.42 5.08 26.68
N GLY A 424 -7.14 5.83 27.52
CA GLY A 424 -8.55 5.61 27.81
C GLY A 424 -9.06 6.57 28.88
N ALA A 425 -10.37 6.83 28.87
CA ALA A 425 -11.01 7.64 29.90
C ALA A 425 -11.06 6.88 31.25
N PRO A 426 -10.99 7.56 32.41
CA PRO A 426 -10.88 6.89 33.72
C PRO A 426 -11.97 5.85 34.01
N ASP A 427 -13.20 6.08 33.54
CA ASP A 427 -14.33 5.15 33.65
C ASP A 427 -14.15 3.89 32.78
N ALA A 428 -13.55 4.02 31.61
CA ALA A 428 -13.19 2.90 30.74
C ALA A 428 -12.02 2.08 31.31
N LEU A 429 -11.01 2.74 31.89
CA LEU A 429 -9.86 2.06 32.51
C LEU A 429 -10.26 1.29 33.78
N GLU A 430 -11.08 1.89 34.66
CA GLU A 430 -11.53 1.22 35.89
C GLU A 430 -12.51 0.07 35.59
N ALA A 431 -13.41 0.22 34.62
CA ALA A 431 -14.28 -0.88 34.17
C ALA A 431 -13.49 -2.06 33.58
N LEU A 432 -12.37 -1.78 32.90
CA LEU A 432 -11.47 -2.81 32.38
C LEU A 432 -10.66 -3.47 33.51
N LYS A 433 -10.15 -2.70 34.47
CA LYS A 433 -9.44 -3.20 35.68
C LYS A 433 -10.29 -4.18 36.49
N GLN A 434 -11.59 -3.91 36.65
CA GLN A 434 -12.52 -4.79 37.37
C GLN A 434 -12.65 -6.20 36.75
N ARG A 435 -12.25 -6.41 35.48
CA ARG A 435 -12.27 -7.72 34.82
C ARG A 435 -11.12 -8.64 35.22
N PHE A 436 -10.09 -8.16 35.92
CA PHE A 436 -8.87 -8.90 36.23
C PHE A 436 -8.56 -8.93 37.75
N GLY A 437 -9.56 -9.18 38.60
CA GLY A 437 -9.44 -9.01 40.07
C GLY A 437 -8.35 -9.81 40.80
N GLU A 438 -7.78 -10.85 40.20
CA GLU A 438 -6.63 -11.61 40.75
C GLU A 438 -5.26 -11.11 40.24
N MET A 439 -5.25 -10.25 39.22
CA MET A 439 -4.06 -9.70 38.59
C MET A 439 -3.68 -8.35 39.23
N ARG A 440 -2.38 -8.05 39.31
CA ARG A 440 -1.95 -6.68 39.64
C ARG A 440 -2.24 -5.77 38.45
N VAL A 441 -3.24 -4.89 38.59
CA VAL A 441 -3.60 -3.88 37.59
C VAL A 441 -3.35 -2.47 38.15
N GLU A 442 -2.49 -1.72 37.46
CA GLU A 442 -2.19 -0.31 37.75
C GLU A 442 -2.89 0.60 36.73
N ILE A 443 -3.39 1.75 37.21
CA ILE A 443 -3.88 2.84 36.35
C ILE A 443 -3.06 4.09 36.68
N PRO A 444 -2.04 4.44 35.88
CA PRO A 444 -1.22 5.62 36.11
C PRO A 444 -1.96 6.92 35.75
N VAL A 445 -1.48 8.02 36.32
CA VAL A 445 -1.77 9.40 35.89
C VAL A 445 -0.52 10.04 35.30
N VAL A 446 -0.67 11.14 34.57
CA VAL A 446 0.47 11.92 34.07
C VAL A 446 1.38 12.35 35.23
N GLY A 447 2.70 12.27 35.04
CA GLY A 447 3.71 12.53 36.07
C GLY A 447 3.99 11.35 37.02
N SER A 448 3.14 10.31 37.03
CA SER A 448 3.36 9.15 37.91
C SER A 448 4.53 8.27 37.46
N LYS A 449 5.20 7.65 38.44
CA LYS A 449 6.27 6.67 38.24
C LYS A 449 5.87 5.31 38.83
N LEU A 450 5.97 4.24 38.04
CA LEU A 450 5.70 2.86 38.47
C LEU A 450 6.97 2.02 38.36
N THR A 451 7.32 1.30 39.42
CA THR A 451 8.50 0.42 39.44
C THR A 451 8.10 -1.05 39.51
N PHE A 452 8.58 -1.84 38.56
CA PHE A 452 8.45 -3.29 38.54
C PHE A 452 9.81 -3.95 38.85
N HIS A 453 9.86 -4.65 39.98
CA HIS A 453 10.96 -5.53 40.35
C HIS A 453 10.57 -6.97 39.99
N ALA A 454 11.24 -7.56 38.99
CA ALA A 454 11.13 -9.00 38.78
C ALA A 454 11.67 -9.73 40.02
N ALA A 455 10.86 -10.61 40.61
CA ALA A 455 11.34 -11.55 41.61
C ALA A 455 12.48 -12.38 40.99
N ARG A 456 13.67 -12.35 41.61
CA ARG A 456 14.82 -13.16 41.20
C ARG A 456 14.47 -14.64 41.30
N GLN A 457 14.03 -15.24 40.19
CA GLN A 457 14.14 -16.69 40.07
C GLN A 457 15.62 -17.05 40.10
N GLY A 458 16.00 -17.92 41.02
CA GLY A 458 17.39 -18.37 41.15
C GLY A 458 17.83 -19.07 39.86
N LEU A 459 19.12 -18.97 39.55
CA LEU A 459 19.75 -19.69 38.45
C LEU A 459 19.66 -21.21 38.70
N LEU A 460 18.56 -21.82 38.27
CA LEU A 460 18.45 -23.26 38.11
C LEU A 460 19.41 -23.68 37.01
N THR A 461 20.57 -24.19 37.42
CA THR A 461 21.58 -24.77 36.54
C THR A 461 20.95 -25.92 35.74
N PRO A 462 20.95 -25.88 34.40
CA PRO A 462 20.46 -27.00 33.60
C PRO A 462 21.27 -28.26 33.88
N ALA A 463 20.61 -29.33 34.33
CA ALA A 463 21.25 -30.61 34.55
C ALA A 463 21.80 -31.18 33.24
N SER A 464 23.01 -31.73 33.28
CA SER A 464 23.78 -32.06 32.08
C SER A 464 23.39 -33.40 31.44
N SER A 465 22.45 -33.37 30.49
CA SER A 465 22.23 -34.48 29.55
C SER A 465 23.33 -34.48 28.47
N ARG A 466 24.38 -35.30 28.66
CA ARG A 466 25.42 -35.53 27.64
C ARG A 466 24.85 -36.32 26.45
N ALA A 467 24.63 -35.65 25.33
CA ALA A 467 24.54 -36.26 24.01
C ALA A 467 25.64 -35.67 23.12
N SER A 468 26.46 -36.52 22.50
CA SER A 468 27.68 -36.11 21.80
C SER A 468 27.41 -35.67 20.36
N ILE A 469 27.81 -34.44 20.02
CA ILE A 469 28.02 -34.00 18.63
C ILE A 469 29.48 -33.57 18.48
N SER A 470 30.11 -33.92 17.35
CA SER A 470 31.56 -33.79 17.17
C SER A 470 32.03 -32.33 17.08
N ARG A 471 33.24 -32.07 17.56
CA ARG A 471 33.93 -30.78 17.38
C ARG A 471 34.27 -30.56 15.90
N ALA A 472 33.62 -29.61 15.26
CA ALA A 472 34.25 -28.85 14.18
C ALA A 472 35.12 -27.75 14.82
N ILE A 473 36.38 -27.66 14.43
CA ILE A 473 37.32 -26.67 14.96
C ILE A 473 37.12 -25.36 14.18
N LEU A 474 36.68 -24.30 14.87
CA LEU A 474 36.84 -22.93 14.39
C LEU A 474 38.24 -22.43 14.80
N PRO A 475 39.00 -21.82 13.88
CA PRO A 475 40.31 -21.26 14.23
C PRO A 475 40.16 -20.01 15.10
N GLU A 476 41.03 -19.87 16.09
CA GLU A 476 41.14 -18.64 16.88
C GLU A 476 41.71 -17.50 16.01
N ALA A 477 41.15 -16.30 16.15
CA ALA A 477 41.69 -15.07 15.55
C ALA A 477 42.23 -14.17 16.68
N PRO A 478 43.40 -13.51 16.52
CA PRO A 478 44.08 -12.86 17.65
C PRO A 478 43.35 -11.65 18.24
N LEU A 479 43.50 -11.48 19.55
CA LEU A 479 43.19 -10.23 20.26
C LEU A 479 44.34 -9.23 20.09
N THR A 480 44.20 -8.29 19.15
CA THR A 480 44.98 -7.04 19.13
C THR A 480 44.09 -5.88 18.70
N ALA A 481 43.87 -4.93 19.60
CA ALA A 481 43.26 -3.65 19.27
C ALA A 481 44.33 -2.68 18.75
N PRO A 482 44.16 -2.03 17.59
CA PRO A 482 45.00 -0.91 17.18
C PRO A 482 44.67 0.34 18.02
N GLU A 483 45.69 1.11 18.40
CA GLU A 483 45.51 2.39 19.08
C GLU A 483 44.95 3.48 18.16
N LEU A 484 44.33 4.50 18.76
CA LEU A 484 43.83 5.69 18.06
C LEU A 484 44.99 6.61 17.64
N ALA A 485 45.54 6.40 16.44
CA ALA A 485 46.37 7.39 15.77
C ALA A 485 45.48 8.46 15.11
N PHE A 486 45.54 9.70 15.60
CA PHE A 486 45.08 10.86 14.82
C PHE A 486 46.04 11.09 13.66
N LEU A 487 45.56 10.90 12.43
CA LEU A 487 46.26 11.28 11.21
C LEU A 487 45.32 12.12 10.33
N ASP A 488 45.59 13.42 10.30
CA ASP A 488 45.15 14.27 9.20
C ASP A 488 45.88 13.83 7.92
N ASN A 489 45.23 12.97 7.13
CA ASN A 489 45.61 12.76 5.74
C ASN A 489 44.38 12.36 4.91
N THR A 490 44.05 13.18 3.90
CA THR A 490 43.09 12.83 2.85
C THR A 490 43.75 11.90 1.84
N GLU A 491 44.18 10.73 2.30
CA GLU A 491 44.79 9.71 1.46
C GLU A 491 43.75 8.91 0.65
N SER A 492 44.21 8.38 -0.49
CA SER A 492 43.38 7.82 -1.55
C SER A 492 42.67 6.51 -1.16
N MET A 493 41.54 6.62 -0.46
CA MET A 493 40.54 5.55 -0.33
C MET A 493 40.14 5.04 -1.72
N ALA A 494 40.56 3.81 -2.06
CA ALA A 494 40.33 3.23 -3.36
C ALA A 494 38.83 3.17 -3.71
N LEU A 495 38.48 3.62 -4.92
CA LEU A 495 37.15 3.40 -5.48
C LEU A 495 36.94 1.90 -5.76
N PRO A 496 35.80 1.30 -5.40
CA PRO A 496 35.46 -0.05 -5.83
C PRO A 496 35.41 -0.16 -7.36
N SER A 497 35.60 -1.37 -7.89
CA SER A 497 35.18 -1.71 -9.24
C SER A 497 33.72 -2.18 -9.21
N ILE A 498 33.04 -2.16 -10.36
CA ILE A 498 31.69 -2.74 -10.46
C ILE A 498 31.69 -4.24 -10.10
N GLU A 499 32.77 -4.94 -10.44
CA GLU A 499 32.98 -6.35 -10.14
C GLU A 499 33.19 -6.59 -8.62
N SER A 500 33.94 -5.74 -7.92
CA SER A 500 34.14 -5.92 -6.48
C SER A 500 32.84 -5.70 -5.70
N LEU A 501 32.01 -4.73 -6.11
CA LEU A 501 30.66 -4.55 -5.56
C LEU A 501 29.74 -5.74 -5.90
N TRP A 502 29.86 -6.33 -7.09
CA TRP A 502 29.07 -7.49 -7.50
C TRP A 502 29.43 -8.76 -6.73
N LEU A 503 30.72 -9.08 -6.60
CA LEU A 503 31.21 -10.19 -5.78
C LEU A 503 30.75 -10.05 -4.32
N LEU A 504 30.85 -8.85 -3.76
CA LEU A 504 30.40 -8.50 -2.42
C LEU A 504 28.88 -8.68 -2.27
N ALA A 505 28.07 -8.14 -3.19
CA ALA A 505 26.63 -8.29 -3.21
C ALA A 505 26.19 -9.76 -3.33
N ARG A 506 26.88 -10.55 -4.17
CA ARG A 506 26.64 -12.00 -4.30
C ARG A 506 27.02 -12.77 -3.04
N LYS A 507 28.13 -12.43 -2.39
CA LYS A 507 28.59 -13.08 -1.15
C LYS A 507 27.63 -12.83 0.03
N LEU A 508 27.03 -11.63 0.09
CA LEU A 508 26.21 -11.20 1.22
C LEU A 508 24.68 -11.27 0.96
N GLY A 509 24.24 -11.52 -0.27
CA GLY A 509 22.82 -11.55 -0.62
C GLY A 509 22.58 -11.64 -2.13
N PRO A 510 22.78 -12.81 -2.77
CA PRO A 510 22.80 -12.95 -4.23
C PRO A 510 21.43 -12.79 -4.89
N LEU A 511 20.34 -12.93 -4.15
CA LEU A 511 18.97 -12.77 -4.65
C LEU A 511 18.30 -11.46 -4.21
N ARG A 512 18.96 -10.66 -3.35
CA ARG A 512 18.36 -9.42 -2.82
C ARG A 512 18.78 -8.19 -3.64
N PRO A 513 17.93 -7.18 -3.79
CA PRO A 513 18.34 -5.87 -4.28
C PRO A 513 19.17 -5.12 -3.24
N TRP A 514 20.14 -4.34 -3.69
CA TRP A 514 21.01 -3.50 -2.86
C TRP A 514 20.94 -2.02 -3.29
N THR A 515 20.85 -1.09 -2.35
CA THR A 515 21.09 0.34 -2.62
C THR A 515 22.59 0.64 -2.73
N VAL A 516 22.95 1.78 -3.34
CA VAL A 516 24.34 2.26 -3.36
C VAL A 516 24.87 2.50 -1.94
N VAL A 517 23.99 2.89 -1.00
CA VAL A 517 24.35 3.11 0.41
C VAL A 517 24.74 1.78 1.07
N GLU A 518 23.95 0.72 0.90
CA GLU A 518 24.29 -0.60 1.44
C GLU A 518 25.54 -1.19 0.80
N LEU A 519 25.73 -1.03 -0.52
CA LEU A 519 26.96 -1.47 -1.20
C LEU A 519 28.19 -0.71 -0.70
N GLY A 520 28.06 0.59 -0.43
CA GLY A 520 29.13 1.40 0.16
C GLY A 520 29.43 1.06 1.61
N GLN A 521 28.39 0.82 2.42
CA GLN A 521 28.54 0.35 3.80
C GLN A 521 29.17 -1.04 3.86
N ALA A 522 28.81 -1.95 2.95
CA ALA A 522 29.37 -3.30 2.92
C ALA A 522 30.79 -3.34 2.31
N TYR A 523 31.16 -2.41 1.42
CA TYR A 523 32.50 -2.34 0.83
C TYR A 523 33.51 -1.60 1.72
N TYR A 524 33.12 -0.44 2.28
CA TYR A 524 34.00 0.40 3.11
C TYR A 524 33.84 0.15 4.62
N GLY A 525 32.85 -0.63 5.06
CA GLY A 525 32.64 -0.95 6.48
C GLY A 525 32.49 0.30 7.35
N SER A 526 33.21 0.32 8.47
CA SER A 526 33.27 1.47 9.40
C SER A 526 33.90 2.73 8.80
N ALA A 527 34.57 2.65 7.65
CA ALA A 527 35.11 3.80 6.92
C ALA A 527 34.10 4.43 5.94
N TYR A 528 32.90 3.86 5.77
CA TYR A 528 31.87 4.49 4.93
C TYR A 528 31.43 5.86 5.47
N ARG A 529 31.33 6.86 4.60
CA ARG A 529 30.85 8.22 4.90
C ARG A 529 29.86 8.66 3.83
N PRO A 530 28.83 9.49 4.14
CA PRO A 530 27.88 9.98 3.14
C PRO A 530 28.55 10.68 1.93
N ALA A 531 29.69 11.32 2.13
CA ALA A 531 30.49 11.95 1.07
C ALA A 531 31.07 10.95 0.03
N LEU A 532 31.17 9.65 0.36
CA LEU A 532 31.57 8.61 -0.61
C LEU A 532 30.41 8.17 -1.51
N ARG A 533 29.16 8.45 -1.14
CA ARG A 533 27.99 8.03 -1.92
C ARG A 533 28.02 8.50 -3.39
N PRO A 534 28.34 9.77 -3.73
CA PRO A 534 28.37 10.22 -5.13
C PRO A 534 29.47 9.53 -5.97
N LEU A 535 30.56 9.11 -5.32
CA LEU A 535 31.66 8.37 -5.95
C LEU A 535 31.23 6.94 -6.31
N ILE A 536 30.51 6.26 -5.42
CA ILE A 536 29.96 4.93 -5.73
C ILE A 536 28.80 5.04 -6.73
N GLU A 537 27.95 6.08 -6.62
CA GLU A 537 26.93 6.38 -7.63
C GLU A 537 27.55 6.63 -9.01
N GLN A 538 28.79 7.11 -9.11
CA GLN A 538 29.52 7.28 -10.36
C GLN A 538 29.97 5.96 -11.01
N ILE A 539 30.27 4.93 -10.22
CA ILE A 539 30.50 3.56 -10.74
C ILE A 539 29.23 3.04 -11.43
N PHE A 540 28.05 3.42 -10.94
CA PHE A 540 26.75 3.08 -11.52
C PHE A 540 26.20 4.12 -12.55
N LYS A 541 27.07 4.97 -13.12
CA LYS A 541 26.73 5.85 -14.26
C LYS A 541 27.09 5.25 -15.63
N SER A 542 28.06 4.34 -15.68
CA SER A 542 28.37 3.53 -16.87
C SER A 542 27.37 2.38 -17.05
N ASP A 543 27.45 1.65 -18.17
CA ASP A 543 26.71 0.40 -18.30
C ASP A 543 27.29 -0.64 -17.32
N THR A 544 26.43 -1.06 -16.41
CA THR A 544 26.72 -2.00 -15.32
C THR A 544 25.78 -3.22 -15.38
N SER A 545 24.97 -3.33 -16.44
CA SER A 545 23.92 -4.35 -16.61
C SER A 545 24.43 -5.80 -16.59
N ALA A 546 25.65 -6.03 -17.07
CA ALA A 546 26.32 -7.32 -17.03
C ALA A 546 26.56 -7.82 -15.59
N TYR A 547 26.68 -6.91 -14.62
CA TYR A 547 26.88 -7.21 -13.20
C TYR A 547 25.61 -7.03 -12.37
N PHE A 548 24.83 -5.97 -12.61
CA PHE A 548 23.67 -5.64 -11.79
C PHE A 548 22.43 -5.31 -12.62
N LYS A 549 21.34 -6.01 -12.32
CA LYS A 549 19.98 -5.63 -12.71
C LYS A 549 19.52 -4.44 -11.87
N ARG A 550 19.71 -3.24 -12.42
CA ARG A 550 19.21 -1.98 -11.84
C ARG A 550 17.69 -1.94 -11.89
N SER A 551 17.08 -1.48 -10.81
CA SER A 551 15.65 -1.16 -10.71
C SER A 551 15.45 0.03 -9.73
N ARG A 552 14.22 0.36 -9.36
CA ARG A 552 13.92 1.47 -8.44
C ARG A 552 12.83 1.13 -7.44
N ILE A 553 12.95 1.69 -6.24
CA ILE A 553 11.90 1.76 -5.22
C ILE A 553 11.71 3.24 -4.90
N GLY A 554 10.55 3.80 -5.26
CA GLY A 554 10.33 5.25 -5.23
C GLY A 554 11.41 6.01 -6.02
N ALA A 555 12.05 6.98 -5.37
CA ALA A 555 13.15 7.75 -5.94
C ALA A 555 14.52 7.03 -5.92
N GLN A 556 14.67 5.96 -5.12
CA GLN A 556 15.97 5.30 -4.93
C GLN A 556 16.27 4.29 -6.04
N SER A 557 17.54 4.24 -6.48
CA SER A 557 18.03 3.18 -7.38
C SER A 557 18.55 2.01 -6.56
N ILE A 558 18.07 0.81 -6.89
CA ILE A 558 18.52 -0.47 -6.33
C ILE A 558 19.14 -1.34 -7.41
N TYR A 559 20.03 -2.23 -7.01
CA TYR A 559 20.89 -3.02 -7.88
C TYR A 559 20.88 -4.46 -7.35
N GLN A 560 20.23 -5.36 -8.09
CA GLN A 560 20.24 -6.80 -7.79
C GLN A 560 21.40 -7.44 -8.59
N PRO A 561 22.32 -8.20 -7.97
CA PRO A 561 23.42 -8.80 -8.70
C PRO A 561 22.92 -9.87 -9.69
N CYS A 562 23.50 -9.90 -10.89
CA CYS A 562 23.21 -10.90 -11.92
C CYS A 562 23.87 -12.25 -11.58
N GLU A 563 23.21 -13.37 -11.90
CA GLU A 563 23.71 -14.72 -11.59
C GLU A 563 24.91 -15.13 -12.46
N THR A 564 24.97 -14.62 -13.70
CA THR A 564 26.06 -14.81 -14.66
C THR A 564 26.38 -13.50 -15.38
N VAL A 565 27.66 -13.19 -15.53
CA VAL A 565 28.15 -12.07 -16.36
C VAL A 565 28.33 -12.58 -17.79
N LEU A 566 27.84 -11.82 -18.78
CA LEU A 566 27.97 -12.19 -20.20
C LEU A 566 29.47 -12.31 -20.58
N GLY A 567 29.91 -13.52 -20.93
CA GLY A 567 31.26 -13.81 -21.39
C GLY A 567 32.20 -14.48 -20.37
N LEU A 568 31.79 -14.72 -19.12
CA LEU A 568 32.66 -15.32 -18.10
C LEU A 568 32.08 -16.61 -17.50
N SER A 569 32.66 -17.75 -17.89
CA SER A 569 32.39 -19.07 -17.34
C SER A 569 33.20 -19.32 -16.06
N PHE A 570 32.66 -18.92 -14.91
CA PHE A 570 33.32 -19.16 -13.61
C PHE A 570 33.14 -20.61 -13.13
N SER A 571 34.17 -21.44 -13.34
CA SER A 571 34.30 -22.73 -12.65
C SER A 571 34.53 -22.51 -11.16
N THR A 572 33.74 -23.14 -10.30
CA THR A 572 33.95 -23.15 -8.84
C THR A 572 35.03 -24.16 -8.44
N THR A 573 36.26 -23.88 -8.86
CA THR A 573 37.46 -24.68 -8.56
C THR A 573 38.60 -23.74 -8.16
N LEU A 574 39.03 -23.83 -6.89
CA LEU A 574 40.20 -23.10 -6.38
C LEU A 574 41.51 -23.70 -6.90
N PRO A 575 42.44 -22.87 -7.38
CA PRO A 575 43.86 -23.20 -7.37
C PRO A 575 44.62 -22.27 -6.41
N GLY A 576 45.54 -22.85 -5.63
CA GLY A 576 46.55 -22.07 -4.89
C GLY A 576 47.78 -21.77 -5.75
N GLU A 577 48.66 -20.94 -5.21
CA GLU A 577 50.12 -20.88 -5.43
C GLU A 577 50.70 -21.29 -6.81
N GLN A 578 51.19 -20.33 -7.61
CA GLN A 578 52.64 -20.05 -7.74
C GLN A 578 53.01 -19.05 -8.88
N LEU A 579 53.80 -18.03 -8.50
CA LEU A 579 55.00 -17.47 -9.14
C LEU A 579 55.09 -17.06 -10.65
N MET A 580 55.38 -15.75 -10.83
CA MET A 580 56.23 -15.09 -11.88
C MET A 580 55.85 -15.10 -13.38
N GLY A 581 55.90 -13.93 -14.04
CA GLY A 581 55.86 -13.85 -15.53
C GLY A 581 55.72 -12.46 -16.18
N ARG A 582 56.83 -11.71 -16.29
CA ARG A 582 57.03 -10.40 -16.99
C ARG A 582 56.09 -9.99 -18.17
N GLY A 583 55.48 -8.80 -18.04
CA GLY A 583 55.67 -7.63 -18.93
C GLY A 583 55.16 -7.61 -20.39
N GLY A 584 54.41 -6.56 -20.77
CA GLY A 584 54.05 -6.21 -22.15
C GLY A 584 53.24 -4.91 -22.24
N GLY A 585 53.39 -4.14 -23.33
CA GLY A 585 52.70 -2.84 -23.55
C GLY A 585 51.39 -2.96 -24.35
N PRO A 586 50.62 -1.86 -24.49
CA PRO A 586 49.32 -1.87 -25.16
C PRO A 586 49.41 -1.84 -26.69
N THR A 587 48.49 -2.54 -27.37
CA THR A 587 48.36 -2.52 -28.83
C THR A 587 46.89 -2.39 -29.25
N SER A 588 46.63 -1.51 -30.22
CA SER A 588 45.35 -1.42 -30.94
C SER A 588 45.31 -2.42 -32.10
N LEU A 589 44.12 -2.87 -32.53
CA LEU A 589 43.76 -3.07 -33.94
C LEU A 589 42.26 -3.45 -34.16
N THR A 590 41.60 -2.61 -34.97
CA THR A 590 40.47 -2.83 -35.91
C THR A 590 39.59 -4.09 -35.89
N LEU A 591 38.26 -3.88 -36.01
CA LEU A 591 37.28 -4.85 -36.53
C LEU A 591 37.26 -4.88 -38.08
N PRO A 592 37.05 -6.05 -38.73
CA PRO A 592 36.81 -6.15 -40.17
C PRO A 592 35.33 -5.97 -40.56
N GLN A 593 35.06 -5.54 -41.81
CA GLN A 593 33.73 -5.55 -42.43
C GLN A 593 33.66 -6.58 -43.57
N VAL A 594 32.47 -7.17 -43.77
CA VAL A 594 32.09 -7.98 -44.95
C VAL A 594 30.62 -7.60 -45.30
N PRO A 595 30.23 -7.46 -46.60
CA PRO A 595 29.06 -6.67 -46.99
C PRO A 595 27.74 -7.46 -47.13
N ALA A 596 26.67 -6.74 -47.49
CA ALA A 596 25.30 -7.25 -47.64
C ALA A 596 24.92 -7.63 -49.08
N THR A 597 23.77 -8.32 -49.21
CA THR A 597 23.16 -8.93 -50.43
C THR A 597 23.98 -10.10 -51.01
N GLU A 598 23.39 -11.23 -51.43
CA GLU A 598 22.08 -11.39 -52.09
C GLU A 598 21.31 -12.70 -51.69
N LEU A 599 20.21 -12.99 -52.40
CA LEU A 599 19.57 -14.32 -52.56
C LEU A 599 18.78 -14.93 -51.39
N SER A 600 17.73 -14.19 -51.04
CA SER A 600 16.44 -14.68 -50.53
C SER A 600 15.91 -15.97 -51.21
N ARG A 601 15.48 -16.98 -50.42
CA ARG A 601 14.50 -18.02 -50.85
C ARG A 601 13.92 -18.92 -49.73
N ARG A 602 13.00 -18.39 -48.91
CA ARG A 602 11.72 -19.03 -48.50
C ARG A 602 10.83 -18.04 -47.73
N ILE A 603 9.54 -18.34 -47.65
CA ILE A 603 8.44 -17.38 -47.43
C ILE A 603 8.12 -17.19 -45.91
N PRO A 604 7.76 -15.97 -45.44
CA PRO A 604 7.81 -15.62 -44.00
C PRO A 604 6.51 -15.89 -43.20
N GLY A 605 6.63 -15.83 -41.87
CA GLY A 605 5.57 -16.17 -40.90
C GLY A 605 5.25 -15.10 -39.83
N ALA A 606 5.12 -13.84 -40.24
CA ALA A 606 4.72 -12.64 -39.46
C ALA A 606 5.73 -12.04 -38.44
N GLY A 607 5.78 -10.70 -38.31
CA GLY A 607 6.80 -9.92 -37.57
C GLY A 607 6.38 -8.52 -37.04
N THR A 608 7.30 -7.85 -36.32
CA THR A 608 7.10 -6.80 -35.27
C THR A 608 6.82 -5.34 -35.74
N VAL A 609 6.32 -4.46 -34.83
CA VAL A 609 5.56 -3.21 -35.13
C VAL A 609 5.62 -2.13 -34.00
N VAL A 610 6.16 -0.89 -34.11
CA VAL A 610 6.24 0.04 -32.93
C VAL A 610 6.12 1.56 -33.20
N ILE A 611 5.57 2.34 -32.24
CA ILE A 611 5.56 3.84 -32.26
C ILE A 611 5.53 4.49 -30.85
N VAL A 612 6.37 5.53 -30.64
CA VAL A 612 6.35 6.59 -29.60
C VAL A 612 7.17 7.80 -30.14
N GLN A 613 7.24 9.03 -29.60
CA GLN A 613 6.71 9.70 -28.39
C GLN A 613 6.20 11.14 -28.79
N GLY A 614 6.32 12.32 -28.15
CA GLY A 614 6.93 12.86 -26.91
C GLY A 614 8.08 13.87 -27.18
N GLN A 615 8.19 15.05 -26.55
CA GLN A 615 7.28 15.84 -25.69
C GLN A 615 7.63 17.36 -25.83
N LYS A 616 6.90 18.34 -25.26
CA LYS A 616 6.96 18.86 -23.88
C LYS A 616 5.57 19.40 -23.44
N ASN A 617 5.24 19.31 -22.15
CA ASN A 617 4.00 19.76 -21.46
C ASN A 617 2.71 18.94 -21.67
N SER A 618 2.59 18.05 -22.67
CA SER A 618 1.42 17.16 -22.85
C SER A 618 1.81 15.71 -23.19
N ALA A 619 0.92 14.75 -22.92
CA ALA A 619 1.16 13.32 -23.08
C ALA A 619 0.79 12.77 -24.49
N PRO A 620 1.66 11.95 -25.13
CA PRO A 620 1.35 11.21 -26.35
C PRO A 620 1.52 9.67 -26.25
N TYR A 621 0.93 8.95 -27.22
CA TYR A 621 0.72 7.49 -27.25
C TYR A 621 0.21 7.07 -28.65
N LEU A 622 0.31 5.83 -29.16
CA LEU A 622 1.07 4.61 -28.79
C LEU A 622 0.93 3.59 -29.95
N ALA A 623 1.93 2.74 -30.22
CA ALA A 623 1.74 1.50 -31.01
C ALA A 623 2.70 0.35 -30.59
N LEU A 624 2.51 -0.85 -31.16
CA LEU A 624 2.47 -2.10 -30.38
C LEU A 624 2.93 -3.36 -31.19
N THR A 625 3.99 -4.06 -30.76
CA THR A 625 4.78 -5.06 -31.53
C THR A 625 4.36 -6.54 -31.40
N LEU A 626 4.48 -7.35 -32.47
CA LEU A 626 4.37 -8.84 -32.44
C LEU A 626 5.36 -9.60 -33.37
N SER A 627 6.12 -10.61 -32.89
CA SER A 627 6.79 -11.72 -33.67
C SER A 627 8.15 -11.45 -34.40
N PRO A 628 9.00 -12.46 -34.77
CA PRO A 628 9.45 -13.71 -34.09
C PRO A 628 11.01 -13.84 -34.03
N GLU A 629 11.53 -15.00 -33.56
CA GLU A 629 12.92 -15.53 -33.57
C GLU A 629 14.12 -14.56 -33.33
N HIS A 630 14.98 -14.75 -32.33
CA HIS A 630 15.48 -16.04 -31.81
C HIS A 630 14.93 -16.45 -30.43
N ASN A 631 14.97 -17.76 -30.18
CA ASN A 631 14.81 -18.42 -28.87
C ASN A 631 13.48 -18.19 -28.12
N GLY A 632 12.37 -17.92 -28.83
CA GLY A 632 11.00 -18.13 -28.32
C GLY A 632 10.61 -17.36 -27.03
N GLY A 633 11.22 -16.20 -26.77
CA GLY A 633 10.97 -15.41 -25.58
C GLY A 633 10.23 -14.10 -25.88
N ILE A 634 9.02 -13.91 -25.32
CA ILE A 634 8.35 -12.60 -25.32
C ILE A 634 9.16 -11.63 -24.47
N ARG A 635 9.71 -10.58 -25.09
CA ARG A 635 10.50 -9.54 -24.41
C ARG A 635 9.74 -8.21 -24.39
N MET A 636 9.41 -7.73 -23.20
CA MET A 636 8.77 -6.43 -23.01
C MET A 636 9.80 -5.30 -23.20
N VAL A 637 9.53 -4.37 -24.13
CA VAL A 637 10.41 -3.23 -24.42
C VAL A 637 9.73 -1.92 -24.02
N ALA A 638 10.14 -1.36 -22.87
CA ALA A 638 9.72 -0.04 -22.40
C ALA A 638 10.75 0.61 -21.44
N ASP A 639 12.03 0.27 -21.60
CA ASP A 639 13.12 0.82 -20.77
C ASP A 639 14.01 1.77 -21.59
N GLY A 640 13.99 3.04 -21.19
CA GLY A 640 14.73 4.13 -21.83
C GLY A 640 13.99 4.79 -23.00
N TRP A 641 14.00 6.13 -22.98
CA TRP A 641 14.21 7.06 -24.11
C TRP A 641 14.63 8.41 -23.47
N LYS A 642 15.59 9.11 -24.07
CA LYS A 642 16.09 10.43 -23.61
C LYS A 642 16.29 11.35 -24.82
N ALA A 643 16.26 12.66 -24.58
CA ALA A 643 16.00 13.66 -25.62
C ALA A 643 17.20 13.94 -26.55
N ALA A 644 16.95 13.84 -27.87
CA ALA A 644 17.70 14.54 -28.94
C ALA A 644 16.92 14.63 -30.28
N THR A 645 15.65 15.08 -30.26
CA THR A 645 14.85 15.49 -31.44
C THR A 645 14.35 14.39 -32.44
N ARG A 646 13.56 14.82 -33.44
CA ARG A 646 12.46 14.12 -34.17
C ARG A 646 12.92 13.33 -35.41
N PRO A 647 12.12 12.38 -36.00
CA PRO A 647 10.73 12.52 -36.50
C PRO A 647 9.62 12.46 -35.41
N LEU A 648 8.40 12.98 -35.55
CA LEU A 648 7.57 13.45 -36.69
C LEU A 648 7.13 12.36 -37.69
N SER A 649 6.04 11.68 -37.32
CA SER A 649 5.23 10.69 -38.08
C SER A 649 5.98 9.58 -38.84
N MET A 650 5.97 8.38 -38.24
CA MET A 650 5.88 7.14 -39.02
C MET A 650 4.95 6.14 -38.33
N ILE A 651 4.16 5.44 -39.13
CA ILE A 651 3.30 4.32 -38.75
C ILE A 651 3.74 3.13 -39.59
N GLN A 652 4.11 2.05 -38.92
CA GLN A 652 4.17 0.73 -39.53
C GLN A 652 3.37 -0.23 -38.66
N LEU A 653 2.91 -1.32 -39.26
CA LEU A 653 1.76 -2.11 -38.81
C LEU A 653 2.05 -3.60 -38.98
N LEU A 654 1.09 -4.44 -38.57
CA LEU A 654 1.19 -5.89 -38.76
C LEU A 654 1.58 -6.24 -40.22
N PRO A 655 2.22 -7.39 -40.44
CA PRO A 655 2.38 -7.96 -41.77
C PRO A 655 1.04 -7.95 -42.52
N ASP A 656 1.09 -7.49 -43.76
CA ASP A 656 -0.09 -7.30 -44.62
C ASP A 656 -1.09 -6.25 -44.11
N VAL A 657 -0.64 -5.28 -43.30
CA VAL A 657 -1.43 -4.13 -42.83
C VAL A 657 -0.61 -2.85 -42.96
N GLN A 658 -1.20 -1.78 -43.53
CA GLN A 658 -0.65 -0.42 -43.53
C GLN A 658 -1.76 0.63 -43.38
N ARG A 659 -1.39 1.84 -42.94
CA ARG A 659 -2.26 3.04 -42.77
C ARG A 659 -1.49 4.33 -43.15
N PRO A 660 -0.93 4.43 -44.38
CA PRO A 660 -0.14 5.60 -44.78
C PRO A 660 -0.92 6.92 -44.72
N GLU A 661 -2.25 6.88 -44.85
CA GLU A 661 -3.14 8.04 -44.80
C GLU A 661 -3.07 8.82 -43.48
N TRP A 662 -2.72 8.18 -42.37
CA TRP A 662 -2.57 8.85 -41.07
C TRP A 662 -1.23 9.58 -40.89
N LEU A 663 -0.24 9.36 -41.76
CA LEU A 663 1.08 10.01 -41.69
C LEU A 663 1.03 11.53 -41.90
N HIS A 664 -0.01 11.99 -42.60
CA HIS A 664 -0.20 13.38 -43.01
C HIS A 664 -1.18 14.16 -42.12
N LEU A 665 -1.71 13.53 -41.06
CA LEU A 665 -2.69 14.14 -40.16
C LEU A 665 -2.02 14.96 -39.03
N PRO A 666 -2.65 16.05 -38.55
CA PRO A 666 -2.21 16.76 -37.35
C PRO A 666 -2.16 15.87 -36.10
N GLU A 667 -1.32 16.21 -35.11
CA GLU A 667 -1.10 15.38 -33.90
C GLU A 667 -2.40 15.04 -33.15
N GLU A 668 -3.30 16.01 -32.96
CA GLU A 668 -4.61 15.78 -32.32
C GLU A 668 -5.55 14.94 -33.20
N SER A 669 -5.47 15.06 -34.52
CA SER A 669 -6.21 14.20 -35.45
C SER A 669 -5.71 12.76 -35.39
N ILE A 670 -4.39 12.53 -35.29
CA ILE A 670 -3.82 11.19 -35.09
C ILE A 670 -4.28 10.61 -33.75
N LYS A 671 -4.25 11.38 -32.65
CA LYS A 671 -4.78 10.95 -31.34
C LYS A 671 -6.26 10.59 -31.40
N ALA A 672 -7.07 11.37 -32.13
CA ALA A 672 -8.49 11.08 -32.33
C ALA A 672 -8.71 9.78 -33.11
N HIS A 673 -8.01 9.58 -34.23
CA HIS A 673 -8.09 8.35 -35.03
C HIS A 673 -7.61 7.12 -34.25
N LEU A 674 -6.50 7.22 -33.50
CA LEU A 674 -6.02 6.14 -32.63
C LEU A 674 -7.03 5.80 -31.53
N LYS A 675 -7.66 6.80 -30.89
CA LYS A 675 -8.70 6.58 -29.88
C LYS A 675 -9.95 5.93 -30.48
N GLN A 676 -10.38 6.38 -31.65
CA GLN A 676 -11.52 5.81 -32.38
C GLN A 676 -11.24 4.37 -32.85
N TRP A 677 -10.02 4.09 -33.33
CA TRP A 677 -9.60 2.76 -33.75
C TRP A 677 -9.46 1.81 -32.56
N ARG A 678 -8.92 2.26 -31.42
CA ARG A 678 -8.95 1.48 -30.17
C ARG A 678 -10.39 1.16 -29.76
N HIS A 679 -11.29 2.14 -29.79
CA HIS A 679 -12.72 1.95 -29.49
C HIS A 679 -13.44 1.03 -30.51
N LYS A 680 -12.96 0.93 -31.75
CA LYS A 680 -13.40 -0.07 -32.73
C LYS A 680 -12.91 -1.48 -32.37
N LEU A 681 -11.65 -1.62 -31.95
CA LEU A 681 -11.06 -2.89 -31.52
C LEU A 681 -11.68 -3.41 -30.22
N ASP A 682 -11.93 -2.53 -29.24
CA ASP A 682 -12.66 -2.85 -27.99
C ASP A 682 -14.15 -3.21 -28.21
N ARG A 683 -14.66 -3.03 -29.43
CA ARG A 683 -16.01 -3.44 -29.88
C ARG A 683 -15.99 -4.70 -30.76
N ALA A 684 -14.84 -5.31 -31.00
CA ALA A 684 -14.76 -6.55 -31.77
C ALA A 684 -15.29 -7.73 -30.95
N TRP A 685 -16.10 -8.59 -31.57
CA TRP A 685 -16.62 -9.82 -30.96
C TRP A 685 -15.54 -10.91 -30.92
N VAL A 686 -14.64 -10.80 -29.94
CA VAL A 686 -13.48 -11.67 -29.72
C VAL A 686 -13.66 -12.45 -28.42
N ASP A 687 -13.89 -13.76 -28.52
CA ASP A 687 -14.11 -14.64 -27.38
C ASP A 687 -13.05 -15.76 -27.30
N LEU A 688 -12.15 -15.65 -26.32
CA LEU A 688 -11.12 -16.67 -26.09
C LEU A 688 -11.65 -17.93 -25.40
N PHE A 689 -12.80 -17.91 -24.72
CA PHE A 689 -13.45 -19.11 -24.19
C PHE A 689 -13.99 -19.98 -25.32
N ALA A 690 -14.60 -19.36 -26.34
CA ALA A 690 -15.03 -20.05 -27.55
C ALA A 690 -13.83 -20.70 -28.26
N TRP A 691 -12.72 -19.98 -28.41
CA TRP A 691 -11.48 -20.54 -28.96
C TRP A 691 -10.84 -21.61 -28.07
N TRP A 692 -10.79 -21.43 -26.75
CA TRP A 692 -10.27 -22.46 -25.83
C TRP A 692 -11.09 -23.75 -25.91
N ARG A 693 -12.43 -23.64 -26.03
CA ARG A 693 -13.33 -24.78 -26.19
C ARG A 693 -13.08 -25.54 -27.50
N SER A 694 -12.77 -24.85 -28.61
CA SER A 694 -12.43 -25.52 -29.88
C SER A 694 -11.04 -26.16 -29.87
N CYS A 695 -10.05 -25.56 -29.20
CA CYS A 695 -8.66 -26.05 -29.20
C CYS A 695 -8.24 -26.91 -28.00
N GLN A 696 -9.15 -27.37 -27.12
CA GLN A 696 -8.81 -28.12 -25.88
C GLN A 696 -7.82 -29.30 -26.03
N ARG A 697 -7.67 -29.88 -27.23
CA ARG A 697 -6.75 -31.01 -27.52
C ARG A 697 -5.51 -30.63 -28.32
N SER A 698 -5.40 -29.38 -28.77
CA SER A 698 -4.39 -28.92 -29.74
C SER A 698 -3.73 -27.62 -29.27
N SER A 699 -2.41 -27.53 -29.38
CA SER A 699 -1.68 -26.29 -29.08
C SER A 699 -1.55 -25.45 -30.36
N PHE A 700 -1.66 -24.13 -30.25
CA PHE A 700 -1.66 -23.21 -31.39
C PHE A 700 -0.64 -22.09 -31.23
N SER A 701 -0.02 -21.63 -32.33
CA SER A 701 0.59 -20.30 -32.39
C SER A 701 -0.45 -19.27 -32.82
N PHE A 702 -0.16 -17.98 -32.60
CA PHE A 702 -1.04 -16.90 -33.07
C PHE A 702 -1.25 -16.91 -34.60
N THR A 703 -0.24 -17.34 -35.35
CA THR A 703 -0.30 -17.51 -36.81
C THR A 703 -1.26 -18.64 -37.22
N SER A 704 -1.29 -19.77 -36.49
CA SER A 704 -2.34 -20.78 -36.70
C SER A 704 -3.72 -20.27 -36.30
N LEU A 705 -3.89 -19.59 -35.16
CA LEU A 705 -5.18 -19.00 -34.75
C LEU A 705 -5.76 -18.09 -35.84
N CYS A 706 -4.94 -17.21 -36.44
CA CYS A 706 -5.41 -16.31 -37.50
C CYS A 706 -5.85 -17.03 -38.77
N ARG A 707 -5.22 -18.16 -39.10
CA ARG A 707 -5.59 -19.02 -40.23
C ARG A 707 -6.85 -19.83 -39.94
N ASP A 708 -6.89 -20.46 -38.77
CA ASP A 708 -7.90 -21.44 -38.36
C ASP A 708 -9.25 -20.77 -38.01
N LEU A 709 -9.23 -19.46 -37.71
CA LEU A 709 -10.41 -18.59 -37.59
C LEU A 709 -10.68 -17.73 -38.84
N GLU A 710 -9.95 -17.94 -39.94
CA GLU A 710 -10.03 -17.16 -41.18
C GLU A 710 -10.02 -15.62 -40.99
N LEU A 711 -9.15 -15.10 -40.12
CA LEU A 711 -9.06 -13.68 -39.80
C LEU A 711 -8.43 -12.88 -40.95
N ARG A 712 -9.25 -12.56 -41.96
CA ARG A 712 -8.83 -11.90 -43.19
C ARG A 712 -8.55 -10.40 -43.00
N GLN A 713 -9.23 -9.70 -42.09
CA GLN A 713 -9.00 -8.27 -41.90
C GLN A 713 -7.86 -7.94 -40.93
N ALA A 714 -7.24 -6.79 -41.17
CA ALA A 714 -6.23 -6.18 -40.30
C ALA A 714 -6.70 -6.00 -38.86
N ASP A 715 -7.88 -5.40 -38.70
CA ASP A 715 -8.43 -5.02 -37.39
C ASP A 715 -8.90 -6.27 -36.60
N GLU A 716 -9.39 -7.30 -37.29
CA GLU A 716 -9.77 -8.60 -36.70
C GLU A 716 -8.56 -9.31 -36.10
N ARG A 717 -7.47 -9.47 -36.89
CA ARG A 717 -6.20 -10.04 -36.41
C ARG A 717 -5.67 -9.27 -35.20
N LEU A 718 -5.70 -7.93 -35.25
CA LEU A 718 -5.24 -7.09 -34.14
C LEU A 718 -6.12 -7.23 -32.88
N GLY A 719 -7.44 -7.34 -33.01
CA GLY A 719 -8.36 -7.59 -31.89
C GLY A 719 -8.08 -8.92 -31.19
N TRP A 720 -7.94 -10.01 -31.96
CA TRP A 720 -7.58 -11.32 -31.42
C TRP A 720 -6.20 -11.33 -30.74
N GLY A 721 -5.20 -10.64 -31.32
CA GLY A 721 -3.88 -10.51 -30.71
C GLY A 721 -3.90 -9.72 -29.39
N LEU A 722 -4.66 -8.62 -29.33
CA LEU A 722 -4.85 -7.81 -28.13
C LEU A 722 -5.49 -8.60 -26.98
N GLU A 723 -6.57 -9.32 -27.26
CA GLU A 723 -7.26 -10.13 -26.25
C GLU A 723 -6.40 -11.31 -25.79
N LEU A 724 -5.75 -12.03 -26.71
CA LEU A 724 -4.86 -13.14 -26.36
C LEU A 724 -3.69 -12.70 -25.46
N LEU A 725 -3.12 -11.52 -25.69
CA LEU A 725 -2.11 -10.93 -24.80
C LEU A 725 -2.67 -10.44 -23.46
N THR A 726 -3.92 -9.99 -23.41
CA THR A 726 -4.53 -9.39 -22.21
C THR A 726 -5.12 -10.45 -21.26
N HIS A 727 -5.76 -11.47 -21.82
CA HIS A 727 -6.53 -12.48 -21.07
C HIS A 727 -6.11 -13.93 -21.35
N GLY A 728 -5.33 -14.21 -22.41
CA GLY A 728 -5.02 -15.58 -22.85
C GLY A 728 -4.38 -16.46 -21.77
N LEU A 729 -3.52 -15.91 -20.91
CA LEU A 729 -2.89 -16.66 -19.79
C LEU A 729 -3.89 -17.17 -18.73
N LEU A 730 -5.17 -16.79 -18.80
CA LEU A 730 -6.24 -17.30 -17.95
C LEU A 730 -6.81 -18.64 -18.47
N LEU A 731 -6.68 -18.92 -19.77
CA LEU A 731 -7.14 -20.15 -20.44
C LEU A 731 -6.02 -21.01 -21.04
N PHE A 732 -4.82 -20.45 -21.20
CA PHE A 732 -3.71 -21.08 -21.90
C PHE A 732 -2.40 -20.96 -21.11
N ARG A 733 -1.54 -21.99 -21.19
CA ARG A 733 -0.11 -21.88 -20.87
C ARG A 733 0.61 -21.40 -22.11
N HIS A 734 1.52 -20.43 -21.99
CA HIS A 734 2.34 -19.97 -23.10
C HIS A 734 3.77 -20.51 -23.00
N HIS A 735 4.31 -21.06 -24.09
CA HIS A 735 5.67 -21.59 -24.16
C HIS A 735 6.23 -21.47 -25.59
N GLY A 736 7.34 -20.75 -25.76
CA GLY A 736 7.86 -20.43 -27.10
C GLY A 736 6.92 -19.48 -27.83
N GLU A 737 6.40 -19.92 -28.98
CA GLU A 737 5.32 -19.25 -29.72
C GLU A 737 3.95 -19.95 -29.55
N MET A 738 3.91 -21.00 -28.74
CA MET A 738 2.77 -21.90 -28.61
C MET A 738 1.94 -21.61 -27.36
N TRP A 739 0.63 -21.59 -27.57
CA TRP A 739 -0.39 -21.53 -26.55
C TRP A 739 -0.99 -22.93 -26.40
N HIS A 740 -0.88 -23.49 -25.19
CA HIS A 740 -1.39 -24.80 -24.82
C HIS A 740 -2.65 -24.61 -23.96
N PRO A 741 -3.79 -25.26 -24.25
CA PRO A 741 -4.99 -25.17 -23.40
C PRO A 741 -4.70 -25.57 -21.96
N LEU A 742 -5.22 -24.79 -21.00
CA LEU A 742 -5.32 -25.21 -19.61
C LEU A 742 -6.38 -26.31 -19.48
N ASP A 743 -6.16 -27.17 -18.49
CA ASP A 743 -7.05 -28.28 -18.13
C ASP A 743 -8.49 -27.79 -17.87
N ALA A 744 -9.47 -28.47 -18.45
CA ALA A 744 -10.89 -28.15 -18.26
C ALA A 744 -11.29 -28.12 -16.79
N ALA A 745 -10.81 -29.05 -15.95
CA ALA A 745 -11.11 -29.07 -14.52
C ALA A 745 -10.62 -27.78 -13.82
N ARG A 746 -9.51 -27.19 -14.28
CA ARG A 746 -8.98 -25.91 -13.77
C ARG A 746 -9.79 -24.70 -14.25
N ILE A 747 -10.39 -24.75 -15.44
CA ILE A 747 -11.22 -23.66 -15.97
C ILE A 747 -12.62 -23.68 -15.37
N TYR A 748 -13.30 -24.83 -15.34
CA TYR A 748 -14.62 -24.97 -14.72
C TYR A 748 -14.60 -24.79 -13.19
N ALA A 749 -13.45 -24.92 -12.52
CA ALA A 749 -13.29 -24.56 -11.10
C ALA A 749 -13.47 -23.05 -10.81
N ASN A 750 -13.39 -22.18 -11.82
CA ASN A 750 -13.78 -20.78 -11.70
C ASN A 750 -15.26 -20.63 -12.10
N GLY A 751 -16.13 -20.39 -11.12
CA GLY A 751 -17.58 -20.28 -11.35
C GLY A 751 -18.00 -19.22 -12.39
N GLY A 752 -17.22 -18.15 -12.56
CA GLY A 752 -17.46 -17.15 -13.61
C GLY A 752 -17.10 -17.66 -15.01
N PHE A 753 -16.00 -18.42 -15.13
CA PHE A 753 -15.60 -19.06 -16.39
C PHE A 753 -16.55 -20.20 -16.75
N ALA A 754 -16.94 -21.03 -15.78
CA ALA A 754 -17.97 -22.06 -15.93
C ALA A 754 -19.35 -21.50 -16.27
N HIS A 755 -19.64 -20.24 -15.91
CA HIS A 755 -20.86 -19.57 -16.32
C HIS A 755 -20.78 -19.06 -17.76
N HIS A 756 -19.67 -18.42 -18.14
CA HIS A 756 -19.42 -17.97 -19.52
C HIS A 756 -19.43 -19.14 -20.51
N LEU A 757 -18.80 -20.26 -20.15
CA LEU A 757 -18.82 -21.49 -20.94
C LEU A 757 -20.23 -22.08 -21.08
N ARG A 758 -21.07 -22.05 -20.03
CA ARG A 758 -22.48 -22.49 -20.13
C ARG A 758 -23.31 -21.63 -21.08
N LEU A 759 -23.06 -20.32 -21.15
CA LEU A 759 -23.72 -19.44 -22.13
C LEU A 759 -23.28 -19.76 -23.57
N LEU A 760 -22.00 -20.10 -23.78
CA LEU A 760 -21.49 -20.63 -25.05
C LEU A 760 -21.96 -22.06 -25.37
N GLU A 761 -22.31 -22.85 -24.36
CA GLU A 761 -22.86 -24.21 -24.49
C GLU A 761 -24.35 -24.19 -24.89
N ALA A 762 -25.11 -23.21 -24.39
CA ALA A 762 -26.50 -22.95 -24.80
C ALA A 762 -26.59 -22.42 -26.24
N GLY A 763 -25.81 -21.38 -26.58
CA GLY A 763 -25.67 -20.88 -27.96
C GLY A 763 -26.80 -19.96 -28.43
N GLU A 764 -26.85 -19.72 -29.74
CA GLU A 764 -27.82 -18.81 -30.38
C GLU A 764 -29.27 -19.30 -30.21
N GLY A 765 -30.20 -18.36 -29.99
CA GLY A 765 -31.63 -18.63 -29.82
C GLY A 765 -32.02 -19.09 -28.41
N SER A 766 -31.05 -19.39 -27.53
CA SER A 766 -31.33 -19.74 -26.14
C SER A 766 -32.02 -18.61 -25.39
N ALA A 767 -33.15 -18.91 -24.77
CA ALA A 767 -33.90 -17.98 -23.94
C ALA A 767 -33.11 -17.60 -22.68
N ILE A 768 -33.15 -16.33 -22.31
CA ILE A 768 -32.41 -15.77 -21.18
C ILE A 768 -33.21 -14.70 -20.44
N GLU A 769 -32.94 -14.59 -19.14
CA GLU A 769 -33.40 -13.50 -18.29
C GLU A 769 -32.21 -12.62 -17.88
N VAL A 770 -32.42 -11.30 -17.91
CA VAL A 770 -31.46 -10.29 -17.47
C VAL A 770 -32.21 -9.26 -16.64
N ASN A 771 -32.01 -9.28 -15.31
CA ASN A 771 -32.67 -8.38 -14.36
C ASN A 771 -34.21 -8.34 -14.51
N GLY A 772 -34.87 -9.48 -14.71
CA GLY A 772 -36.32 -9.57 -14.94
C GLY A 772 -36.80 -9.34 -16.38
N ARG A 773 -35.92 -9.00 -17.33
CA ARG A 773 -36.27 -8.86 -18.76
C ARG A 773 -35.89 -10.11 -19.55
N ILE A 774 -36.81 -10.59 -20.40
CA ILE A 774 -36.64 -11.79 -21.23
C ILE A 774 -36.13 -11.43 -22.63
N GLY A 775 -35.22 -12.25 -23.16
CA GLY A 775 -34.75 -12.21 -24.53
C GLY A 775 -34.05 -13.51 -24.93
N CYS A 776 -33.32 -13.49 -26.05
CA CYS A 776 -32.49 -14.60 -26.50
C CYS A 776 -31.04 -14.19 -26.83
N LEU A 777 -30.09 -15.12 -26.66
CA LEU A 777 -28.70 -14.93 -27.12
C LEU A 777 -28.64 -14.90 -28.66
N THR A 778 -27.87 -13.97 -29.26
CA THR A 778 -27.65 -13.93 -30.73
C THR A 778 -26.42 -14.76 -31.17
N GLY A 779 -25.87 -15.58 -30.28
CA GLY A 779 -24.62 -16.34 -30.51
C GLY A 779 -23.35 -15.49 -30.48
N ARG A 780 -23.42 -14.16 -30.65
CA ARG A 780 -22.25 -13.28 -30.57
C ARG A 780 -21.82 -13.02 -29.14
N SER A 781 -20.51 -13.06 -28.93
CA SER A 781 -19.86 -12.93 -27.63
C SER A 781 -18.46 -12.35 -27.73
N SER A 782 -17.98 -11.83 -26.62
CA SER A 782 -16.57 -11.50 -26.36
C SER A 782 -16.19 -11.99 -24.97
N TRP A 783 -14.92 -11.87 -24.60
CA TRP A 783 -14.39 -12.23 -23.26
C TRP A 783 -15.22 -11.73 -22.03
N ARG A 784 -16.13 -10.75 -22.20
CA ARG A 784 -16.94 -10.18 -21.09
C ARG A 784 -18.43 -10.01 -21.39
N LEU A 785 -18.85 -10.04 -22.64
CA LEU A 785 -20.18 -9.61 -23.08
C LEU A 785 -20.79 -10.64 -24.03
N PHE A 786 -22.11 -10.81 -23.97
CA PHE A 786 -22.92 -11.46 -25.00
C PHE A 786 -23.85 -10.43 -25.64
N GLU A 787 -24.17 -10.64 -26.90
CA GLU A 787 -25.20 -9.89 -27.61
C GLU A 787 -26.55 -10.58 -27.39
N VAL A 788 -27.54 -9.79 -26.98
CA VAL A 788 -28.88 -10.23 -26.56
C VAL A 788 -29.91 -9.51 -27.41
N ARG A 789 -30.89 -10.25 -27.93
CA ARG A 789 -32.10 -9.70 -28.56
C ARG A 789 -33.26 -9.78 -27.57
N TRP A 790 -33.99 -8.70 -27.35
CA TRP A 790 -35.17 -8.68 -26.49
C TRP A 790 -36.44 -9.06 -27.28
N ASP A 791 -37.37 -9.76 -26.63
CA ASP A 791 -38.60 -10.26 -27.27
C ASP A 791 -39.79 -9.30 -27.17
N GLU A 792 -39.65 -8.18 -26.45
CA GLU A 792 -40.73 -7.22 -26.20
C GLU A 792 -41.03 -6.33 -27.41
N LEU A 793 -42.29 -6.38 -27.87
CA LEU A 793 -42.86 -5.41 -28.80
C LEU A 793 -43.20 -4.11 -28.08
N LEU A 794 -42.28 -3.15 -28.13
CA LEU A 794 -42.64 -1.73 -28.10
C LEU A 794 -42.89 -1.27 -29.53
N GLU A 795 -44.07 -0.69 -29.77
CA GLU A 795 -44.35 0.05 -31.00
C GLU A 795 -43.53 1.36 -30.99
N THR A 796 -43.05 1.78 -32.16
CA THR A 796 -42.18 2.96 -32.37
C THR A 796 -40.81 2.94 -31.67
N GLU A 797 -39.85 2.18 -32.21
CA GLU A 797 -38.45 2.61 -32.44
C GLU A 797 -37.72 1.60 -33.37
N ASP A 798 -36.51 1.91 -33.82
CA ASP A 798 -35.80 1.20 -34.91
C ASP A 798 -35.43 -0.26 -34.58
N GLU A 799 -35.23 -1.11 -35.61
CA GLU A 799 -34.79 -2.51 -35.43
C GLU A 799 -33.47 -2.64 -34.65
N MET A 800 -32.64 -1.58 -34.62
CA MET A 800 -31.38 -1.54 -33.89
C MET A 800 -31.53 -1.59 -32.36
N ASP A 801 -32.60 -1.02 -31.78
CA ASP A 801 -32.77 -0.95 -30.32
C ASP A 801 -33.25 -2.26 -29.69
N ARG A 802 -33.51 -3.29 -30.51
CA ARG A 802 -33.79 -4.65 -30.04
C ARG A 802 -32.53 -5.40 -29.57
N LEU A 803 -31.32 -4.92 -29.87
CA LEU A 803 -30.05 -5.57 -29.55
C LEU A 803 -29.28 -4.86 -28.43
N ALA A 804 -28.86 -5.61 -27.41
CA ALA A 804 -28.06 -5.09 -26.28
C ALA A 804 -26.81 -5.94 -26.01
N GLN A 805 -25.75 -5.30 -25.52
CA GLN A 805 -24.54 -5.98 -25.04
C GLN A 805 -24.62 -6.16 -23.52
N VAL A 806 -24.82 -7.40 -23.07
CA VAL A 806 -25.03 -7.74 -21.65
C VAL A 806 -23.81 -8.49 -21.11
N ARG A 807 -23.45 -8.28 -19.84
CA ARG A 807 -22.35 -9.01 -19.21
C ARG A 807 -22.73 -10.46 -18.96
N ALA A 808 -21.80 -11.38 -19.23
CA ALA A 808 -21.98 -12.82 -18.96
C ALA A 808 -22.51 -13.11 -17.54
N SER A 809 -22.01 -12.38 -16.54
CA SER A 809 -22.37 -12.54 -15.12
C SER A 809 -23.76 -12.00 -14.73
N THR A 810 -24.56 -11.49 -15.67
CA THR A 810 -25.93 -10.98 -15.43
C THR A 810 -26.96 -11.63 -16.36
N ILE A 811 -26.60 -12.75 -17.00
CA ILE A 811 -27.47 -13.49 -17.92
C ILE A 811 -27.83 -14.83 -17.27
N HIS A 812 -29.10 -15.06 -17.02
CA HIS A 812 -29.61 -16.33 -16.52
C HIS A 812 -30.21 -17.10 -17.70
N LEU A 813 -29.79 -18.35 -17.91
CA LEU A 813 -30.43 -19.23 -18.90
C LEU A 813 -31.84 -19.57 -18.43
N LEU A 814 -32.83 -19.40 -19.31
CA LEU A 814 -34.19 -19.87 -19.10
C LEU A 814 -34.30 -21.26 -19.73
N PHE A 815 -34.16 -22.26 -18.85
CA PHE A 815 -33.97 -23.70 -19.10
C PHE A 815 -32.52 -24.10 -19.46
#